data_AF-A0A7K0S097-F1
#
_entry.id   AF-A0A7K0S097-F1
#
_cell.length_a   1.000
_cell.length_b   1.000
_cell.length_c   1.000
_cell.angle_alpha   90.00
_cell.angle_beta   90.00
_cell.angle_gamma   90.00
#
_symmetry.space_group_name_H-M   'P 1'
#
loop_
_entity.id
_entity.type
_entity.pdbx_description
1 polymer ?
#
loop_
_entity_poly.entity_id
_entity_poly.type
_entity_poly.pdbx_seq_one_letter_code
_entity_poly.pdbx_strand_id
1 'polypeptide(L)'
;ETATGTSIAIKAQKRHGAPTTISLESLLEHPAGKREKWIQDHADRKLGAKVVQAVKAASRTEDLHAALLPVIDLAATPDLVARGAMVLQPSEERRRSGSHYTPRTLTEPVVRTTLRPILDRLRGTLGKAPRPEVILDLKVCDPAMGSGAFLVEACRQLAEALIEAWAVHGGRPPIPVDEDEIVFARRLVAQRCLYGVDRNPVAVDLAKVSLWLVTLAKDHALTFLDHALRHGDSLVGLSRLQIENFHWDTSITYDSPFRAKLREHVARVISLRQQIREAGEDVPDSDRRELWNDVQLELNNVRLFGDLVIATFFDAEKLKERERKRSEYINAIVRGEAERFRSWFDERRYADPPLAPFHWEIEFPEVFERAEPGFDSIIGNPPFLGGRNISGTTGKGYLNWLFDSTEGASGQTDLVAYFFRRSYDRLRKGGTLGLIATNTIAQGDTRRSSLTWICRGGGQIYCARRRVVWPGLAVVVVSVVHIGKEVMTEPCILNGRSTPKITAFLLSNGPSEDPLPLQASQGIAFKGPEPYGKGFQFADGEEDASPLSEMVRLVSLNPSNQRRIRPYLGGSEILVDPMHRHHRFIIDFGDLDEREAAEFPDLLEICRRKVLVERSTKDKEVADWPYWRYWRTRPALRAAIEGLTRTLAHPFTSTHLAFAFVPASTVVASPHVVIASESFAVFATLQSRVHELWARLTSSTLKDDLSYKVSDSFDTFPFAQSWSTLPLLETAGRHYYDFRDALMVRNEEGLTKTYNRFHDPNEQAPDILKLRELHGAMDRAVLDAYGWYDIPIDCEFLLDYEIDEEEWDEKKKKKPYRYRWPEDVRDGVIARLLELNAERARAEAMAGAASGRRRAGKRTVKPAAAHSDMKDLFS
;
A
#
# COMPACT_ATOMS: atom_id res chain seq x y z
N GLU A 1 21.65 -17.44 -6.71
CA GLU A 1 22.17 -16.77 -7.93
C GLU A 1 23.46 -17.45 -8.36
N THR A 2 23.99 -17.14 -9.54
CA THR A 2 25.33 -17.58 -9.94
C THR A 2 26.33 -16.44 -9.80
N ALA A 3 27.54 -16.74 -9.36
CA ALA A 3 28.60 -15.75 -9.24
C ALA A 3 28.98 -15.19 -10.63
N THR A 4 28.82 -13.89 -10.84
CA THR A 4 29.15 -13.23 -12.12
C THR A 4 30.65 -13.05 -12.36
N GLY A 5 31.44 -13.19 -11.29
CA GLY A 5 32.91 -13.10 -11.25
C GLY A 5 33.44 -13.85 -10.03
N THR A 6 34.74 -13.69 -9.73
CA THR A 6 35.34 -14.22 -8.51
C THR A 6 34.73 -13.49 -7.31
N SER A 7 33.99 -14.22 -6.49
CA SER A 7 33.08 -13.61 -5.52
C SER A 7 33.36 -14.02 -4.07
N ILE A 8 32.96 -13.15 -3.14
CA ILE A 8 33.07 -13.36 -1.68
C ILE A 8 31.77 -12.95 -1.00
N ALA A 9 31.40 -13.63 0.09
CA ALA A 9 30.28 -13.22 0.91
C ALA A 9 30.74 -12.22 1.99
N ILE A 10 30.09 -11.06 2.04
CA ILE A 10 30.32 -10.02 3.06
C ILE A 10 29.33 -10.24 4.19
N LYS A 11 29.85 -10.26 5.44
CA LYS A 11 29.04 -10.29 6.65
C LYS A 11 28.10 -9.11 6.69
N ALA A 12 26.83 -9.37 6.96
CA ALA A 12 25.87 -8.30 7.22
C ALA A 12 26.31 -7.42 8.40
N GLN A 13 25.86 -6.17 8.43
CA GLN A 13 26.11 -5.29 9.58
C GLN A 13 25.36 -5.73 10.84
N LYS A 14 24.16 -6.31 10.65
CA LYS A 14 23.34 -6.86 11.74
C LYS A 14 23.92 -8.18 12.24
N ARG A 15 23.85 -8.42 13.57
CA ARG A 15 24.43 -9.59 14.26
C ARG A 15 23.97 -10.96 13.71
N HIS A 16 22.85 -10.98 12.98
CA HIS A 16 22.26 -12.17 12.34
C HIS A 16 21.76 -11.91 10.90
N GLY A 17 22.26 -10.87 10.23
CA GLY A 17 21.88 -10.61 8.83
C GLY A 17 22.48 -11.65 7.88
N ALA A 18 21.74 -12.01 6.83
CA ALA A 18 22.24 -12.93 5.81
C ALA A 18 23.41 -12.29 5.06
N PRO A 19 24.53 -13.01 4.85
CA PRO A 19 25.67 -12.46 4.16
C PRO A 19 25.37 -12.27 2.67
N THR A 20 25.97 -11.25 2.07
CA THR A 20 25.73 -10.90 0.66
C THR A 20 26.98 -11.13 -0.16
N THR A 21 26.83 -11.87 -1.26
CA THR A 21 27.91 -12.18 -2.18
C THR A 21 28.18 -11.01 -3.14
N ILE A 22 29.43 -10.57 -3.20
CA ILE A 22 29.86 -9.52 -4.13
C ILE A 22 30.95 -10.06 -5.06
N SER A 23 30.91 -9.62 -6.32
CA SER A 23 31.96 -9.86 -7.32
C SER A 23 33.12 -8.89 -7.10
N LEU A 24 34.33 -9.41 -6.95
CA LEU A 24 35.53 -8.60 -6.75
C LEU A 24 35.90 -7.83 -8.03
N GLU A 25 35.68 -8.41 -9.21
CA GLU A 25 35.90 -7.73 -10.48
C GLU A 25 34.94 -6.56 -10.67
N SER A 26 33.64 -6.76 -10.38
CA SER A 26 32.64 -5.69 -10.46
C SER A 26 32.93 -4.56 -9.47
N LEU A 27 33.48 -4.89 -8.29
CA LEU A 27 33.90 -3.89 -7.33
C LEU A 27 35.13 -3.09 -7.81
N LEU A 28 36.06 -3.70 -8.54
CA LEU A 28 37.23 -3.00 -9.13
C LEU A 28 36.83 -1.98 -10.19
N GLU A 29 35.81 -2.28 -11.00
CA GLU A 29 35.30 -1.40 -12.06
C GLU A 29 34.79 -0.06 -11.52
N HIS A 30 34.42 0.00 -10.23
CA HIS A 30 33.98 1.23 -9.59
C HIS A 30 35.16 2.12 -9.20
N PRO A 31 35.07 3.46 -9.36
CA PRO A 31 36.10 4.39 -8.91
C PRO A 31 36.43 4.20 -7.44
N ALA A 32 37.71 4.22 -7.07
CA ALA A 32 38.18 3.93 -5.71
C ALA A 32 37.39 4.67 -4.62
N GLY A 33 37.12 5.96 -4.80
CA GLY A 33 36.35 6.79 -3.87
C GLY A 33 34.88 6.37 -3.67
N LYS A 34 34.31 5.58 -4.58
CA LYS A 34 32.91 5.12 -4.57
C LYS A 34 32.72 3.68 -4.10
N ARG A 35 33.80 2.88 -4.02
CA ARG A 35 33.73 1.44 -3.65
C ARG A 35 33.13 1.19 -2.27
N GLU A 36 33.42 2.04 -1.29
CA GLU A 36 32.82 1.95 0.06
C GLU A 36 31.30 2.12 0.01
N LYS A 37 30.83 3.18 -0.69
CA LYS A 37 29.40 3.43 -0.85
C LYS A 37 28.74 2.28 -1.60
N TRP A 38 29.38 1.75 -2.64
CA TRP A 38 28.89 0.59 -3.37
C TRP A 38 28.71 -0.64 -2.46
N ILE A 39 29.69 -0.95 -1.60
CA ILE A 39 29.58 -2.07 -0.65
C ILE A 39 28.49 -1.82 0.39
N GLN A 40 28.34 -0.57 0.87
CA GLN A 40 27.21 -0.22 1.75
C GLN A 40 25.87 -0.45 1.05
N ASP A 41 25.75 -0.01 -0.20
CA ASP A 41 24.50 -0.10 -0.97
C ASP A 41 24.18 -1.57 -1.36
N HIS A 42 25.21 -2.40 -1.60
CA HIS A 42 25.05 -3.78 -2.09
C HIS A 42 25.10 -4.85 -0.99
N ALA A 43 25.81 -4.63 0.11
CA ALA A 43 25.95 -5.62 1.20
C ALA A 43 25.37 -5.13 2.54
N ASP A 44 24.77 -3.93 2.57
CA ASP A 44 24.28 -3.27 3.80
C ASP A 44 25.33 -3.29 4.92
N ARG A 45 26.59 -3.05 4.53
CA ARG A 45 27.75 -3.16 5.41
C ARG A 45 28.62 -1.92 5.35
N LYS A 46 28.67 -1.20 6.48
CA LYS A 46 29.59 -0.10 6.70
C LYS A 46 30.97 -0.64 7.05
N LEU A 47 31.97 -0.21 6.29
CA LEU A 47 33.34 -0.62 6.49
C LEU A 47 34.03 0.27 7.52
N GLY A 48 34.95 -0.32 8.30
CA GLY A 48 35.81 0.46 9.20
C GLY A 48 36.84 1.27 8.42
N ALA A 49 37.29 2.41 8.97
CA ALA A 49 38.19 3.35 8.28
C ALA A 49 39.45 2.71 7.68
N LYS A 50 40.04 1.72 8.37
CA LYS A 50 41.21 0.96 7.87
C LYS A 50 40.88 0.10 6.64
N VAL A 51 39.73 -0.56 6.66
CA VAL A 51 39.24 -1.39 5.53
C VAL A 51 38.92 -0.49 4.34
N VAL A 52 38.30 0.67 4.56
CA VAL A 52 38.00 1.65 3.51
C VAL A 52 39.27 2.13 2.81
N GLN A 53 40.34 2.45 3.55
CA GLN A 53 41.61 2.86 2.94
C GLN A 53 42.24 1.73 2.11
N ALA A 54 42.21 0.50 2.61
CA ALA A 54 42.74 -0.66 1.89
C ALA A 54 41.94 -0.96 0.60
N VAL A 55 40.61 -0.91 0.65
CA VAL A 55 39.73 -1.10 -0.53
C VAL A 55 39.93 0.00 -1.58
N LYS A 56 40.24 1.24 -1.15
CA LYS A 56 40.57 2.35 -2.04
C LYS A 56 41.93 2.18 -2.72
N ALA A 57 42.91 1.61 -2.02
CA ALA A 57 44.26 1.40 -2.52
C ALA A 57 44.39 0.14 -3.42
N ALA A 58 43.46 -0.79 -3.33
CA ALA A 58 43.46 -2.03 -4.10
C ALA A 58 43.38 -1.78 -5.62
N SER A 59 44.29 -2.42 -6.37
CA SER A 59 44.34 -2.34 -7.84
C SER A 59 44.05 -3.68 -8.54
N ARG A 60 44.10 -4.79 -7.79
CA ARG A 60 43.76 -6.14 -8.26
C ARG A 60 42.75 -6.84 -7.35
N THR A 61 42.18 -7.96 -7.82
CA THR A 61 41.15 -8.72 -7.08
C THR A 61 41.73 -9.33 -5.82
N GLU A 62 42.99 -9.75 -5.83
CA GLU A 62 43.70 -10.28 -4.66
C GLU A 62 43.86 -9.20 -3.58
N ASP A 63 44.13 -7.95 -3.98
CA ASP A 63 44.26 -6.82 -3.06
C ASP A 63 42.91 -6.50 -2.39
N LEU A 64 41.80 -6.58 -3.15
CA LEU A 64 40.45 -6.41 -2.61
C LEU A 64 40.06 -7.55 -1.67
N HIS A 65 40.39 -8.79 -2.02
CA HIS A 65 40.15 -9.95 -1.15
C HIS A 65 40.87 -9.79 0.18
N ALA A 66 42.16 -9.44 0.15
CA ALA A 66 42.96 -9.20 1.35
C ALA A 66 42.40 -8.02 2.18
N ALA A 67 41.98 -6.93 1.51
CA ALA A 67 41.40 -5.77 2.18
C ALA A 67 40.08 -6.10 2.88
N LEU A 68 39.24 -6.94 2.26
CA LEU A 68 37.90 -7.29 2.74
C LEU A 68 37.87 -8.48 3.70
N LEU A 69 38.96 -9.24 3.84
CA LEU A 69 39.06 -10.40 4.73
C LEU A 69 38.45 -10.20 6.14
N PRO A 70 38.61 -9.04 6.83
CA PRO A 70 38.00 -8.81 8.14
C PRO A 70 36.46 -8.80 8.15
N VAL A 71 35.84 -8.57 6.99
CA VAL A 71 34.39 -8.47 6.82
C VAL A 71 33.80 -9.63 6.00
N ILE A 72 34.62 -10.58 5.54
CA ILE A 72 34.14 -11.78 4.84
C ILE A 72 33.43 -12.73 5.81
N ASP A 73 32.33 -13.30 5.34
CA ASP A 73 31.64 -14.41 5.96
C ASP A 73 32.24 -15.73 5.46
N LEU A 74 33.25 -16.20 6.19
CA LEU A 74 33.96 -17.45 5.88
C LEU A 74 33.09 -18.70 6.08
N ALA A 75 31.94 -18.60 6.76
CA ALA A 75 31.00 -19.72 6.83
C ALA A 75 30.17 -19.84 5.55
N ALA A 76 29.82 -18.70 4.93
CA ALA A 76 29.08 -18.65 3.68
C ALA A 76 29.98 -18.85 2.44
N THR A 77 31.18 -18.28 2.45
CA THR A 77 32.20 -18.49 1.41
C THR A 77 33.54 -18.80 2.09
N PRO A 78 33.83 -20.10 2.36
CA PRO A 78 35.09 -20.52 2.97
C PRO A 78 36.32 -20.17 2.13
N ASP A 79 36.13 -20.08 0.80
CA ASP A 79 37.13 -19.65 -0.17
C ASP A 79 36.46 -18.80 -1.27
N LEU A 80 37.27 -18.24 -2.18
CA LEU A 80 36.81 -17.49 -3.35
C LEU A 80 35.85 -18.33 -4.20
N VAL A 81 34.67 -17.78 -4.46
CA VAL A 81 33.67 -18.43 -5.29
C VAL A 81 33.98 -18.15 -6.75
N ALA A 82 34.24 -19.20 -7.52
CA ALA A 82 34.51 -19.09 -8.95
C ALA A 82 33.29 -18.59 -9.73
N ARG A 83 33.55 -17.90 -10.85
CA ARG A 83 32.51 -17.49 -11.81
C ARG A 83 31.64 -18.68 -12.20
N GLY A 84 30.32 -18.49 -12.18
CA GLY A 84 29.32 -19.51 -12.54
C GLY A 84 28.94 -20.45 -11.40
N ALA A 85 29.66 -20.46 -10.27
CA ALA A 85 29.26 -21.26 -9.12
C ALA A 85 27.99 -20.69 -8.45
N MET A 86 27.17 -21.59 -7.88
CA MET A 86 25.96 -21.20 -7.18
C MET A 86 26.30 -20.51 -5.86
N VAL A 87 25.67 -19.36 -5.62
CA VAL A 87 25.78 -18.57 -4.40
C VAL A 87 24.42 -18.38 -3.75
N LEU A 88 24.39 -18.60 -2.43
CA LEU A 88 23.21 -18.39 -1.59
C LEU A 88 23.29 -16.98 -0.99
N GLN A 89 22.54 -16.05 -1.56
CA GLN A 89 22.47 -14.67 -1.09
C GLN A 89 21.06 -14.09 -1.17
N PRO A 90 20.73 -13.03 -0.39
CA PRO A 90 19.50 -12.28 -0.57
C PRO A 90 19.48 -11.59 -1.94
N SER A 91 18.48 -11.92 -2.78
CA SER A 91 18.33 -11.28 -4.09
C SER A 91 18.13 -9.77 -3.95
N GLU A 92 18.53 -9.00 -4.97
CA GLU A 92 18.26 -7.55 -5.00
C GLU A 92 16.76 -7.25 -4.90
N GLU A 93 15.92 -8.07 -5.55
CA GLU A 93 14.47 -7.95 -5.47
C GLU A 93 13.97 -8.17 -4.04
N ARG A 94 14.56 -9.11 -3.26
CA ARG A 94 14.24 -9.30 -1.83
C ARG A 94 14.65 -8.10 -0.97
N ARG A 95 15.80 -7.50 -1.25
CA ARG A 95 16.28 -6.28 -0.58
C ARG A 95 15.38 -5.07 -0.86
N ARG A 96 14.89 -4.92 -2.10
CA ARG A 96 14.02 -3.80 -2.52
C ARG A 96 12.54 -3.97 -2.12
N SER A 97 12.03 -5.21 -2.08
CA SER A 97 10.62 -5.54 -1.78
C SER A 97 10.33 -5.90 -0.32
N GLY A 98 11.34 -5.96 0.54
CA GLY A 98 11.19 -6.36 1.94
C GLY A 98 10.68 -7.80 2.13
N SER A 99 10.89 -8.70 1.16
CA SER A 99 10.42 -10.09 1.24
C SER A 99 11.33 -10.93 2.15
N HIS A 100 10.80 -11.30 3.31
CA HIS A 100 11.47 -12.12 4.33
C HIS A 100 11.03 -13.59 4.26
N TYR A 101 11.93 -14.50 4.63
CA TYR A 101 11.57 -15.91 4.83
C TYR A 101 10.52 -16.01 5.93
N THR A 102 9.35 -16.58 5.62
CA THR A 102 8.24 -16.64 6.58
C THR A 102 8.46 -17.80 7.56
N PRO A 103 8.66 -17.53 8.86
CA PRO A 103 8.90 -18.57 9.84
C PRO A 103 7.66 -19.45 10.04
N ARG A 104 7.87 -20.68 10.50
CA ARG A 104 6.78 -21.64 10.77
C ARG A 104 5.74 -21.10 11.77
N THR A 105 6.18 -20.31 12.74
CA THR A 105 5.32 -19.65 13.72
C THR A 105 4.29 -18.70 13.09
N LEU A 106 4.52 -18.23 11.85
CA LEU A 106 3.52 -17.52 11.05
C LEU A 106 2.82 -18.45 10.05
N THR A 107 3.53 -19.30 9.32
CA THR A 107 2.88 -20.12 8.27
C THR A 107 1.84 -21.08 8.83
N GLU A 108 2.14 -21.76 9.94
CA GLU A 108 1.25 -22.76 10.54
C GLU A 108 -0.14 -22.20 10.90
N PRO A 109 -0.26 -21.15 11.73
CA PRO A 109 -1.57 -20.61 12.09
C PRO A 109 -2.30 -20.00 10.90
N VAL A 110 -1.58 -19.42 9.93
CA VAL A 110 -2.21 -18.83 8.72
C VAL A 110 -2.83 -19.94 7.88
N VAL A 111 -2.07 -20.99 7.54
CA VAL A 111 -2.56 -22.12 6.74
C VAL A 111 -3.71 -22.82 7.45
N ARG A 112 -3.57 -23.07 8.75
CA ARG A 112 -4.60 -23.71 9.58
C ARG A 112 -5.92 -22.94 9.56
N THR A 113 -5.85 -21.64 9.79
CA THR A 113 -7.03 -20.76 9.79
C THR A 113 -7.67 -20.70 8.40
N THR A 114 -6.84 -20.73 7.35
CA THR A 114 -7.30 -20.67 5.95
C THR A 114 -8.00 -21.94 5.50
N LEU A 115 -7.42 -23.12 5.80
CA LEU A 115 -7.99 -24.40 5.38
C LEU A 115 -9.20 -24.83 6.23
N ARG A 116 -9.33 -24.32 7.47
CA ARG A 116 -10.37 -24.73 8.41
C ARG A 116 -11.79 -24.68 7.81
N PRO A 117 -12.29 -23.57 7.22
CA PRO A 117 -13.64 -23.54 6.67
C PRO A 117 -13.88 -24.56 5.54
N ILE A 118 -12.83 -24.88 4.77
CA ILE A 118 -12.90 -25.89 3.71
C ILE A 118 -13.04 -27.28 4.34
N LEU A 119 -12.15 -27.63 5.26
CA LEU A 119 -12.13 -28.95 5.90
C LEU A 119 -13.39 -29.18 6.74
N ASP A 120 -13.85 -28.18 7.50
CA ASP A 120 -15.08 -28.26 8.29
C ASP A 120 -16.31 -28.53 7.42
N ARG A 121 -16.41 -27.84 6.26
CA ARG A 121 -17.48 -28.09 5.30
C ARG A 121 -17.40 -29.50 4.72
N LEU A 122 -16.21 -29.99 4.41
CA LEU A 122 -16.02 -31.36 3.91
C LEU A 122 -16.36 -32.43 4.95
N ARG A 123 -16.16 -32.13 6.24
CA ARG A 123 -16.57 -33.03 7.34
C ARG A 123 -18.09 -33.08 7.53
N GLY A 124 -18.79 -32.03 7.12
CA GLY A 124 -20.23 -31.89 7.26
C GLY A 124 -20.68 -31.82 8.72
N THR A 125 -22.00 -31.83 8.94
CA THR A 125 -22.61 -31.68 10.28
C THR A 125 -22.33 -32.85 11.23
N LEU A 126 -21.99 -34.01 10.68
CA LEU A 126 -21.65 -35.21 11.46
C LEU A 126 -20.19 -35.25 11.91
N GLY A 127 -19.36 -34.28 11.48
CA GLY A 127 -17.96 -34.17 11.88
C GLY A 127 -17.05 -35.32 11.39
N LYS A 128 -17.51 -36.14 10.44
CA LYS A 128 -16.74 -37.28 9.94
C LYS A 128 -15.56 -36.80 9.11
N ALA A 129 -14.41 -37.47 9.18
CA ALA A 129 -13.29 -37.15 8.30
C ALA A 129 -13.74 -37.10 6.82
N PRO A 130 -13.21 -36.18 5.99
CA PRO A 130 -13.50 -36.18 4.55
C PRO A 130 -13.04 -37.48 3.91
N ARG A 131 -13.55 -37.81 2.72
CA ARG A 131 -13.03 -38.97 1.97
C ARG A 131 -11.63 -38.65 1.39
N PRO A 132 -10.72 -39.64 1.31
CA PRO A 132 -9.36 -39.42 0.80
C PRO A 132 -9.32 -38.76 -0.59
N GLU A 133 -10.20 -39.17 -1.50
CA GLU A 133 -10.25 -38.66 -2.88
C GLU A 133 -10.60 -37.17 -2.92
N VAL A 134 -11.45 -36.72 -1.98
CA VAL A 134 -11.88 -35.32 -1.90
C VAL A 134 -10.76 -34.43 -1.37
N ILE A 135 -9.96 -34.93 -0.42
CA ILE A 135 -8.76 -34.22 0.06
C ILE A 135 -7.75 -34.09 -1.07
N LEU A 136 -7.48 -35.19 -1.79
CA LEU A 136 -6.55 -35.22 -2.91
C LEU A 136 -7.00 -34.37 -4.12
N ASP A 137 -8.27 -33.98 -4.19
CA ASP A 137 -8.76 -33.05 -5.21
C ASP A 137 -8.75 -31.58 -4.80
N LEU A 138 -8.38 -31.24 -3.57
CA LEU A 138 -8.21 -29.84 -3.17
C LEU A 138 -7.08 -29.17 -3.98
N LYS A 139 -7.31 -27.93 -4.42
CA LYS A 139 -6.33 -27.10 -5.15
C LYS A 139 -5.92 -25.91 -4.29
N VAL A 140 -4.71 -25.98 -3.73
CA VAL A 140 -4.12 -24.97 -2.83
C VAL A 140 -2.97 -24.26 -3.53
N CYS A 141 -3.03 -22.93 -3.62
CA CYS A 141 -2.03 -22.14 -4.34
C CYS A 141 -1.33 -21.12 -3.46
N ASP A 142 -0.03 -20.93 -3.69
CA ASP A 142 0.70 -19.74 -3.26
C ASP A 142 1.18 -18.92 -4.47
N PRO A 143 0.61 -17.71 -4.71
CA PRO A 143 0.89 -16.91 -5.89
C PRO A 143 2.20 -16.12 -5.80
N ALA A 144 2.91 -16.17 -4.67
CA ALA A 144 4.21 -15.55 -4.47
C ALA A 144 5.03 -16.43 -3.53
N MET A 145 5.22 -17.69 -3.95
CA MET A 145 5.59 -18.77 -3.02
C MET A 145 6.95 -18.63 -2.37
N GLY A 146 7.86 -17.84 -2.94
CA GLY A 146 9.23 -17.75 -2.50
C GLY A 146 9.86 -19.15 -2.45
N SER A 147 10.44 -19.49 -1.30
CA SER A 147 11.01 -20.83 -1.06
C SER A 147 9.97 -21.92 -0.73
N GLY A 148 8.67 -21.65 -0.89
CA GLY A 148 7.60 -22.64 -0.67
C GLY A 148 7.21 -22.88 0.79
N ALA A 149 7.49 -21.96 1.72
CA ALA A 149 7.24 -22.16 3.16
C ALA A 149 5.75 -22.41 3.49
N PHE A 150 4.84 -21.69 2.84
CA PHE A 150 3.39 -21.91 2.97
C PHE A 150 2.93 -23.22 2.33
N LEU A 151 3.49 -23.59 1.17
CA LEU A 151 3.19 -24.85 0.50
C LEU A 151 3.65 -26.05 1.31
N VAL A 152 4.84 -25.99 1.90
CA VAL A 152 5.35 -27.00 2.84
C VAL A 152 4.40 -27.17 4.03
N GLU A 153 3.88 -26.06 4.57
CA GLU A 153 2.96 -26.14 5.70
C GLU A 153 1.57 -26.66 5.31
N ALA A 154 1.05 -26.27 4.14
CA ALA A 154 -0.17 -26.86 3.59
C ALA A 154 -0.01 -28.37 3.31
N CYS A 155 1.16 -28.79 2.82
CA CYS A 155 1.50 -30.19 2.62
C CYS A 155 1.34 -31.00 3.91
N ARG A 156 1.89 -30.50 5.02
CA ARG A 156 1.81 -31.17 6.33
C ARG A 156 0.37 -31.32 6.81
N GLN A 157 -0.39 -30.23 6.81
CA GLN A 157 -1.74 -30.22 7.37
C GLN A 157 -2.73 -31.05 6.53
N LEU A 158 -2.61 -31.01 5.19
CA LEU A 158 -3.43 -31.84 4.31
C LEU A 158 -3.03 -33.32 4.37
N ALA A 159 -1.75 -33.64 4.56
CA ALA A 159 -1.30 -35.03 4.74
C ALA A 159 -1.83 -35.62 6.05
N GLU A 160 -1.84 -34.85 7.15
CA GLU A 160 -2.48 -35.26 8.40
C GLU A 160 -3.98 -35.52 8.21
N ALA A 161 -4.69 -34.64 7.51
CA ALA A 161 -6.10 -34.84 7.19
C ALA A 161 -6.34 -36.08 6.29
N LEU A 162 -5.43 -36.38 5.38
CA LEU A 162 -5.49 -37.55 4.50
C LEU A 162 -5.31 -38.86 5.27
N ILE A 163 -4.38 -38.91 6.22
CA ILE A 163 -4.17 -40.08 7.08
C ILE A 163 -5.40 -40.32 7.97
N GLU A 164 -5.97 -39.26 8.53
CA GLU A 164 -7.22 -39.35 9.27
C GLU A 164 -8.34 -39.92 8.39
N ALA A 165 -8.44 -39.46 7.13
CA ALA A 165 -9.41 -39.97 6.17
C ALA A 165 -9.21 -41.47 5.87
N TRP A 166 -7.96 -41.93 5.70
CA TRP A 166 -7.65 -43.35 5.51
C TRP A 166 -8.04 -44.20 6.71
N ALA A 167 -7.78 -43.70 7.93
CA ALA A 167 -8.13 -44.41 9.16
C ALA A 167 -9.65 -44.59 9.30
N VAL A 168 -10.45 -43.63 8.84
CA VAL A 168 -11.93 -43.64 8.97
C VAL A 168 -12.62 -44.39 7.84
N HIS A 169 -12.19 -44.20 6.58
CA HIS A 169 -12.91 -44.72 5.40
C HIS A 169 -12.22 -45.92 4.74
N GLY A 170 -11.00 -46.28 5.17
CA GLY A 170 -10.14 -47.16 4.40
C GLY A 170 -9.58 -46.46 3.16
N GLY A 171 -9.20 -47.22 2.14
CA GLY A 171 -8.61 -46.67 0.92
C GLY A 171 -7.14 -46.23 1.06
N ARG A 172 -6.47 -46.69 2.12
CA ARG A 172 -5.01 -46.59 2.24
C ARG A 172 -4.37 -47.38 1.08
N PRO A 173 -3.58 -46.72 0.21
CA PRO A 173 -2.86 -47.41 -0.86
C PRO A 173 -1.75 -48.29 -0.27
N PRO A 174 -1.27 -49.31 -1.02
CA PRO A 174 -0.11 -50.09 -0.59
C PRO A 174 1.10 -49.16 -0.49
N ILE A 175 1.59 -48.95 0.74
CA ILE A 175 2.75 -48.10 1.00
C ILE A 175 4.01 -48.97 0.88
N PRO A 176 5.05 -48.51 0.16
CA PRO A 176 6.34 -49.20 0.12
C PRO A 176 6.86 -49.50 1.53
N VAL A 177 7.47 -50.68 1.70
CA VAL A 177 7.90 -51.19 3.01
C VAL A 177 8.96 -50.30 3.67
N ASP A 178 9.68 -49.55 2.85
CA ASP A 178 10.75 -48.62 3.21
C ASP A 178 10.26 -47.18 3.48
N GLU A 179 8.95 -46.93 3.41
CA GLU A 179 8.38 -45.60 3.60
C GLU A 179 7.37 -45.50 4.76
N ASP A 180 7.45 -44.39 5.49
CA ASP A 180 6.47 -44.04 6.52
C ASP A 180 5.16 -43.52 5.89
N GLU A 181 4.03 -43.85 6.51
CA GLU A 181 2.68 -43.44 6.06
C GLU A 181 2.55 -41.92 5.86
N ILE A 182 3.15 -41.12 6.76
CA ILE A 182 3.13 -39.66 6.67
C ILE A 182 3.95 -39.11 5.50
N VAL A 183 5.05 -39.77 5.15
CA VAL A 183 5.92 -39.38 4.04
C VAL A 183 5.18 -39.63 2.73
N PHE A 184 4.53 -40.79 2.62
CA PHE A 184 3.71 -41.15 1.47
C PHE A 184 2.51 -40.20 1.29
N ALA A 185 1.78 -39.90 2.38
CA ALA A 185 0.67 -38.95 2.35
C ALA A 185 1.11 -37.54 1.89
N ARG A 186 2.25 -37.04 2.39
CA ARG A 186 2.82 -35.76 1.97
C ARG A 186 3.16 -35.73 0.48
N ARG A 187 3.72 -36.82 -0.06
CA ARG A 187 4.02 -36.93 -1.49
C ARG A 187 2.77 -36.81 -2.35
N LEU A 188 1.72 -37.57 -2.03
CA LEU A 188 0.45 -37.51 -2.75
C LEU A 188 -0.16 -36.10 -2.73
N VAL A 189 -0.15 -35.46 -1.56
CA VAL A 189 -0.62 -34.08 -1.40
C VAL A 189 0.22 -33.10 -2.23
N ALA A 190 1.56 -33.20 -2.18
CA ALA A 190 2.44 -32.33 -2.93
C ALA A 190 2.21 -32.44 -4.45
N GLN A 191 1.97 -33.65 -4.96
CA GLN A 191 1.76 -33.90 -6.38
C GLN A 191 0.37 -33.48 -6.89
N ARG A 192 -0.67 -33.62 -6.05
CA ARG A 192 -2.07 -33.47 -6.48
C ARG A 192 -2.76 -32.20 -6.01
N CYS A 193 -2.29 -31.60 -4.92
CA CYS A 193 -3.00 -30.52 -4.25
C CYS A 193 -2.31 -29.16 -4.33
N LEU A 194 -0.98 -29.12 -4.40
CA LEU A 194 -0.21 -27.89 -4.17
C LEU A 194 0.21 -27.25 -5.48
N TYR A 195 0.02 -25.93 -5.58
CA TYR A 195 0.36 -25.10 -6.72
C TYR A 195 1.13 -23.88 -6.26
N GLY A 196 2.06 -23.40 -7.06
CA GLY A 196 2.85 -22.23 -6.69
C GLY A 196 3.36 -21.47 -7.89
N VAL A 197 3.39 -20.15 -7.75
CA VAL A 197 3.95 -19.25 -8.76
C VAL A 197 4.92 -18.29 -8.09
N ASP A 198 6.08 -18.08 -8.73
CA ASP A 198 7.03 -17.05 -8.33
C ASP A 198 7.67 -16.40 -9.55
N ARG A 199 7.91 -15.10 -9.46
CA ARG A 199 8.56 -14.31 -10.51
C ARG A 199 10.05 -14.62 -10.60
N ASN A 200 10.66 -15.08 -9.50
CA ASN A 200 12.07 -15.46 -9.48
C ASN A 200 12.23 -16.97 -9.74
N PRO A 201 12.86 -17.39 -10.84
CA PRO A 201 13.04 -18.82 -11.15
C PRO A 201 13.83 -19.57 -10.07
N VAL A 202 14.78 -18.92 -9.39
CA VAL A 202 15.55 -19.53 -8.29
C VAL A 202 14.66 -19.82 -7.08
N ALA A 203 13.64 -19.00 -6.83
CA ALA A 203 12.69 -19.24 -5.75
C ALA A 203 11.84 -20.49 -6.05
N VAL A 204 11.41 -20.65 -7.30
CA VAL A 204 10.69 -21.85 -7.78
C VAL A 204 11.52 -23.11 -7.52
N ASP A 205 12.79 -23.12 -7.88
CA ASP A 205 13.66 -24.28 -7.65
C ASP A 205 13.86 -24.57 -6.15
N LEU A 206 14.02 -23.54 -5.33
CA LEU A 206 14.12 -23.69 -3.89
C LEU A 206 12.83 -24.23 -3.25
N ALA A 207 11.66 -23.84 -3.78
CA ALA A 207 10.38 -24.39 -3.36
C ALA A 207 10.25 -25.88 -3.71
N LYS A 208 10.70 -26.30 -4.91
CA LYS A 208 10.76 -27.72 -5.31
C LYS A 208 11.63 -28.53 -4.37
N VAL A 209 12.85 -28.04 -4.07
CA VAL A 209 13.77 -28.69 -3.11
C VAL A 209 13.14 -28.76 -1.71
N SER A 210 12.48 -27.70 -1.26
CA SER A 210 11.86 -27.65 0.07
C SER A 210 10.74 -28.68 0.22
N LEU A 211 9.88 -28.85 -0.80
CA LEU A 211 8.86 -29.90 -0.80
C LEU A 211 9.49 -31.30 -0.94
N TRP A 212 10.49 -31.47 -1.80
CA TRP A 212 11.19 -32.73 -1.98
C TRP A 212 11.81 -33.26 -0.67
N LEU A 213 12.40 -32.37 0.14
CA LEU A 213 12.93 -32.70 1.47
C LEU A 213 11.85 -33.12 2.46
N VAL A 214 10.66 -32.51 2.38
CA VAL A 214 9.53 -32.80 3.28
C VAL A 214 8.82 -34.10 2.91
N THR A 215 8.85 -34.48 1.63
CA THR A 215 8.33 -35.74 1.11
C THR A 215 9.37 -36.87 1.10
N LEU A 216 10.62 -36.62 1.51
CA LEU A 216 11.75 -37.58 1.53
C LEU A 216 11.85 -38.45 0.26
N ALA A 217 11.54 -37.88 -0.90
CA ALA A 217 11.38 -38.62 -2.15
C ALA A 217 12.75 -38.90 -2.81
N LYS A 218 13.63 -39.63 -2.11
CA LYS A 218 15.04 -39.84 -2.48
C LYS A 218 15.23 -40.37 -3.90
N ASP A 219 14.33 -41.23 -4.35
CA ASP A 219 14.41 -41.90 -5.66
C ASP A 219 13.68 -41.17 -6.79
N HIS A 220 13.04 -40.03 -6.50
CA HIS A 220 12.32 -39.25 -7.51
C HIS A 220 13.14 -38.04 -7.96
N ALA A 221 13.09 -37.74 -9.25
CA ALA A 221 13.71 -36.55 -9.79
C ALA A 221 13.07 -35.25 -9.28
N LEU A 222 13.88 -34.19 -9.08
CA LEU A 222 13.41 -32.84 -8.68
C LEU A 222 12.35 -32.23 -9.62
N THR A 223 12.20 -32.77 -10.83
CA THR A 223 11.21 -32.35 -11.84
C THR A 223 9.78 -32.81 -11.54
N PHE A 224 9.54 -33.65 -10.52
CA PHE A 224 8.22 -34.23 -10.25
C PHE A 224 7.12 -33.20 -9.85
N LEU A 225 7.50 -31.94 -9.63
CA LEU A 225 6.59 -30.82 -9.31
C LEU A 225 6.56 -29.73 -10.39
N ASP A 226 7.19 -29.94 -11.56
CA ASP A 226 7.27 -28.95 -12.63
C ASP A 226 5.89 -28.56 -13.20
N HIS A 227 4.90 -29.45 -13.10
CA HIS A 227 3.52 -29.17 -13.52
C HIS A 227 2.78 -28.20 -12.60
N ALA A 228 3.23 -28.06 -11.35
CA ALA A 228 2.50 -27.36 -10.30
C ALA A 228 3.23 -26.13 -9.75
N LEU A 229 4.57 -26.14 -9.73
CA LEU A 229 5.40 -25.01 -9.32
C LEU A 229 6.01 -24.32 -10.54
N ARG A 230 5.56 -23.09 -10.83
CA ARG A 230 5.86 -22.42 -12.10
C ARG A 230 6.55 -21.07 -11.91
N HIS A 231 7.42 -20.75 -12.87
CA HIS A 231 8.02 -19.43 -13.02
C HIS A 231 7.07 -18.50 -13.79
N GLY A 232 6.75 -17.35 -13.21
CA GLY A 232 5.95 -16.30 -13.85
C GLY A 232 5.51 -15.21 -12.88
N ASP A 233 5.01 -14.11 -13.45
CA ASP A 233 4.43 -13.00 -12.69
C ASP A 233 2.93 -13.22 -12.51
N SER A 234 2.54 -13.50 -11.26
CA SER A 234 1.16 -13.75 -10.86
C SER A 234 0.19 -12.61 -11.14
N LEU A 235 0.67 -11.37 -11.28
CA LEU A 235 -0.14 -10.17 -11.53
C LEU A 235 -0.26 -9.82 -13.01
N VAL A 236 0.60 -10.38 -13.87
CA VAL A 236 0.60 -10.14 -15.32
C VAL A 236 0.18 -11.39 -16.05
N GLY A 237 -0.96 -11.33 -16.73
CA GLY A 237 -1.46 -12.46 -17.50
C GLY A 237 -2.88 -12.23 -18.01
N LEU A 238 -3.29 -13.10 -18.93
CA LEU A 238 -4.59 -13.09 -19.59
C LEU A 238 -5.37 -14.36 -19.25
N SER A 239 -6.70 -14.22 -19.18
CA SER A 239 -7.65 -15.33 -19.20
C SER A 239 -7.65 -16.03 -20.57
N ARG A 240 -8.20 -17.25 -20.63
CA ARG A 240 -8.38 -17.98 -21.88
C ARG A 240 -9.19 -17.17 -22.89
N LEU A 241 -10.27 -16.52 -22.44
CA LEU A 241 -11.12 -15.71 -23.32
C LEU A 241 -10.38 -14.51 -23.92
N GLN A 242 -9.54 -13.84 -23.14
CA GLN A 242 -8.70 -12.74 -23.64
C GLN A 242 -7.69 -13.23 -24.70
N ILE A 243 -7.10 -14.41 -24.50
CA ILE A 243 -6.19 -15.01 -25.49
C ILE A 243 -6.96 -15.44 -26.75
N GLU A 244 -8.13 -16.05 -26.60
CA GLU A 244 -9.03 -16.40 -27.71
C GLU A 244 -9.44 -15.17 -28.53
N ASN A 245 -9.71 -14.04 -27.87
CA ASN A 245 -10.04 -12.79 -28.55
C ASN A 245 -8.78 -12.01 -29.00
N PHE A 246 -7.59 -12.52 -28.67
CA PHE A 246 -6.30 -11.87 -28.86
C PHE A 246 -6.30 -10.41 -28.35
N HIS A 247 -6.87 -10.15 -27.18
CA HIS A 247 -7.09 -8.81 -26.65
C HIS A 247 -7.02 -8.76 -25.12
N TRP A 248 -6.43 -7.72 -24.54
CA TRP A 248 -6.33 -7.56 -23.08
C TRP A 248 -7.60 -6.99 -22.44
N ASP A 249 -8.37 -6.16 -23.14
CA ASP A 249 -9.72 -5.72 -22.73
C ASP A 249 -10.75 -6.83 -22.93
N THR A 250 -11.48 -7.17 -21.86
CA THR A 250 -12.52 -8.20 -21.85
C THR A 250 -13.83 -7.79 -22.51
N SER A 251 -14.05 -6.49 -22.70
CA SER A 251 -15.25 -5.96 -23.38
C SER A 251 -15.19 -6.11 -24.90
N ILE A 252 -14.00 -6.32 -25.44
CA ILE A 252 -13.79 -6.45 -26.89
C ILE A 252 -13.96 -7.90 -27.29
N THR A 253 -14.99 -8.14 -28.12
CA THR A 253 -15.21 -9.41 -28.78
C THR A 253 -14.62 -9.36 -30.18
N TYR A 254 -13.58 -10.16 -30.42
CA TYR A 254 -12.98 -10.36 -31.73
C TYR A 254 -12.89 -11.86 -31.98
N ASP A 255 -13.52 -12.33 -33.05
CA ASP A 255 -13.42 -13.74 -33.41
C ASP A 255 -12.11 -13.98 -34.13
N SER A 256 -11.09 -14.41 -33.37
CA SER A 256 -9.76 -14.59 -33.92
C SER A 256 -9.73 -15.81 -34.86
N PRO A 257 -9.00 -15.73 -35.99
CA PRO A 257 -8.97 -16.80 -36.99
C PRO A 257 -8.32 -18.10 -36.49
N PHE A 258 -7.66 -18.06 -35.32
CA PHE A 258 -6.97 -19.19 -34.69
C PHE A 258 -7.68 -19.70 -33.43
N ARG A 259 -8.87 -19.18 -33.10
CA ARG A 259 -9.62 -19.55 -31.89
C ARG A 259 -9.89 -21.05 -31.77
N ALA A 260 -10.34 -21.68 -32.85
CA ALA A 260 -10.62 -23.12 -32.87
C ALA A 260 -9.36 -23.95 -32.57
N LYS A 261 -8.23 -23.58 -33.18
CA LYS A 261 -6.93 -24.23 -32.96
C LYS A 261 -6.45 -24.06 -31.51
N LEU A 262 -6.65 -22.87 -30.92
CA LEU A 262 -6.32 -22.62 -29.53
C LEU A 262 -7.08 -23.56 -28.57
N ARG A 263 -8.39 -23.73 -28.80
CA ARG A 263 -9.23 -24.66 -28.03
C ARG A 263 -8.78 -26.10 -28.15
N GLU A 264 -8.35 -26.52 -29.34
CA GLU A 264 -7.81 -27.85 -29.59
C GLU A 264 -6.52 -28.09 -28.77
N HIS A 265 -5.58 -27.15 -28.79
CA HIS A 265 -4.36 -27.23 -27.99
C HIS A 265 -4.67 -27.28 -26.49
N VAL A 266 -5.58 -26.43 -25.98
CA VAL A 266 -5.98 -26.46 -24.57
C VAL A 266 -6.62 -27.80 -24.19
N ALA A 267 -7.49 -28.36 -25.03
CA ALA A 267 -8.09 -29.67 -24.78
C ALA A 267 -7.03 -30.80 -24.74
N ARG A 268 -6.02 -30.75 -25.61
CA ARG A 268 -4.89 -31.69 -25.56
C ARG A 268 -4.07 -31.54 -24.28
N VAL A 269 -3.77 -30.31 -23.86
CA VAL A 269 -3.06 -30.05 -22.59
C VAL A 269 -3.83 -30.64 -21.40
N ILE A 270 -5.14 -30.45 -21.34
CA ILE A 270 -5.98 -31.00 -20.26
C ILE A 270 -5.86 -32.53 -20.21
N SER A 271 -6.01 -33.19 -21.36
CA SER A 271 -5.89 -34.65 -21.48
C SER A 271 -4.52 -35.17 -21.03
N LEU A 272 -3.44 -34.57 -21.52
CA LEU A 272 -2.08 -34.97 -21.15
C LEU A 272 -1.77 -34.71 -19.66
N ARG A 273 -2.23 -33.58 -19.10
CA ARG A 273 -2.07 -33.29 -17.66
C ARG A 273 -2.88 -34.24 -16.79
N GLN A 274 -4.04 -34.69 -17.24
CA GLN A 274 -4.82 -35.71 -16.55
C GLN A 274 -4.04 -37.03 -16.49
N GLN A 275 -3.42 -37.45 -17.60
CA GLN A 275 -2.55 -38.63 -17.62
C GLN A 275 -1.38 -38.51 -16.64
N ILE A 276 -0.71 -37.35 -16.55
CA ILE A 276 0.39 -37.12 -15.59
C ILE A 276 -0.10 -37.24 -14.12
N ARG A 277 -1.33 -36.79 -13.82
CA ARG A 277 -1.91 -36.83 -12.47
C ARG A 277 -2.41 -38.22 -12.07
N GLU A 278 -2.89 -39.00 -13.05
CA GLU A 278 -3.44 -40.34 -12.87
C GLU A 278 -2.37 -41.45 -12.99
N ALA A 279 -1.20 -41.13 -13.56
CA ALA A 279 -0.05 -42.04 -13.61
C ALA A 279 0.27 -42.60 -12.21
N GLY A 280 0.28 -43.92 -12.10
CA GLY A 280 0.71 -44.63 -10.90
C GLY A 280 2.22 -44.53 -10.68
N GLU A 281 2.69 -44.97 -9.51
CA GLU A 281 4.13 -45.01 -9.20
C GLU A 281 4.90 -46.05 -10.03
N ASP A 282 4.20 -46.95 -10.71
CA ASP A 282 4.75 -47.93 -11.65
C ASP A 282 5.16 -47.30 -12.99
N VAL A 283 4.72 -46.07 -13.29
CA VAL A 283 5.11 -45.34 -14.49
C VAL A 283 6.52 -44.78 -14.31
N PRO A 284 7.49 -45.16 -15.17
CA PRO A 284 8.85 -44.64 -15.10
C PRO A 284 8.92 -43.10 -15.18
N ASP A 285 9.86 -42.51 -14.46
CA ASP A 285 10.12 -41.06 -14.50
C ASP A 285 10.45 -40.55 -15.91
N SER A 286 11.01 -41.39 -16.79
CA SER A 286 11.24 -41.07 -18.21
C SER A 286 9.93 -40.76 -18.94
N ASP A 287 8.91 -41.60 -18.73
CA ASP A 287 7.66 -41.55 -19.47
C ASP A 287 6.83 -40.36 -18.98
N ARG A 288 6.89 -40.07 -17.67
CA ARG A 288 6.30 -38.86 -17.08
C ARG A 288 6.95 -37.59 -17.63
N ARG A 289 8.26 -37.61 -17.87
CA ARG A 289 8.97 -36.48 -18.51
C ARG A 289 8.60 -36.32 -19.98
N GLU A 290 8.42 -37.41 -20.72
CA GLU A 290 7.95 -37.35 -22.11
C GLU A 290 6.55 -36.73 -22.19
N LEU A 291 5.61 -37.21 -21.37
CA LEU A 291 4.27 -36.62 -21.26
C LEU A 291 4.35 -35.12 -20.90
N TRP A 292 5.25 -34.74 -19.99
CA TRP A 292 5.45 -33.34 -19.64
C TRP A 292 6.02 -32.51 -20.79
N ASN A 293 6.94 -33.06 -21.58
CA ASN A 293 7.46 -32.38 -22.77
C ASN A 293 6.37 -32.15 -23.81
N ASP A 294 5.48 -33.12 -24.01
CA ASP A 294 4.32 -32.97 -24.90
C ASP A 294 3.35 -31.90 -24.39
N VAL A 295 3.09 -31.87 -23.08
CA VAL A 295 2.31 -30.78 -22.44
C VAL A 295 2.96 -29.43 -22.70
N GLN A 296 4.28 -29.29 -22.52
CA GLN A 296 4.98 -28.04 -22.77
C GLN A 296 4.92 -27.62 -24.23
N LEU A 297 5.04 -28.55 -25.17
CA LEU A 297 4.93 -28.25 -26.60
C LEU A 297 3.58 -27.63 -26.94
N GLU A 298 2.49 -28.24 -26.46
CA GLU A 298 1.13 -27.73 -26.69
C GLU A 298 0.89 -26.40 -25.97
N LEU A 299 1.34 -26.27 -24.72
CA LEU A 299 1.23 -25.03 -23.93
C LEU A 299 1.99 -23.87 -24.56
N ASN A 300 3.20 -24.11 -25.09
CA ASN A 300 4.05 -23.07 -25.66
C ASN A 300 3.40 -22.40 -26.88
N ASN A 301 2.55 -23.11 -27.61
CA ASN A 301 1.80 -22.54 -28.74
C ASN A 301 0.73 -21.56 -28.27
N VAL A 302 0.01 -21.91 -27.20
CA VAL A 302 -1.06 -21.06 -26.61
C VAL A 302 -0.45 -19.89 -25.84
N ARG A 303 0.60 -20.13 -25.06
CA ARG A 303 1.32 -19.14 -24.27
C ARG A 303 1.88 -18.03 -25.15
N LEU A 304 2.51 -18.38 -26.28
CA LEU A 304 3.07 -17.39 -27.21
C LEU A 304 2.02 -16.37 -27.66
N PHE A 305 0.76 -16.77 -27.87
CA PHE A 305 -0.29 -15.84 -28.30
C PHE A 305 -0.67 -14.88 -27.18
N GLY A 306 -0.78 -15.38 -25.95
CA GLY A 306 -1.00 -14.54 -24.77
C GLY A 306 0.16 -13.58 -24.53
N ASP A 307 1.39 -14.06 -24.63
CA ASP A 307 2.62 -13.28 -24.49
C ASP A 307 2.65 -12.16 -25.53
N LEU A 308 2.35 -12.45 -26.81
CA LEU A 308 2.25 -11.46 -27.90
C LEU A 308 1.27 -10.34 -27.57
N VAL A 309 0.08 -10.66 -27.06
CA VAL A 309 -0.90 -9.65 -26.64
C VAL A 309 -0.35 -8.81 -25.50
N ILE A 310 0.27 -9.43 -24.49
CA ILE A 310 0.87 -8.69 -23.37
C ILE A 310 1.99 -7.77 -23.87
N ALA A 311 2.88 -8.24 -24.76
CA ALA A 311 3.94 -7.39 -25.27
C ALA A 311 3.39 -6.11 -25.87
N THR A 312 2.31 -6.16 -26.68
CA THR A 312 1.75 -4.94 -27.27
C THR A 312 1.50 -3.84 -26.25
N PHE A 313 1.09 -4.20 -25.02
CA PHE A 313 0.83 -3.26 -23.94
C PHE A 313 2.11 -2.65 -23.37
N PHE A 314 3.14 -3.47 -23.15
CA PHE A 314 4.43 -3.05 -22.57
C PHE A 314 5.34 -2.34 -23.58
N ASP A 315 5.11 -2.58 -24.88
CA ASP A 315 5.92 -2.10 -25.97
C ASP A 315 5.52 -0.72 -26.52
N ALA A 316 4.41 -0.17 -26.04
CA ALA A 316 3.85 1.09 -26.51
C ALA A 316 3.05 1.78 -25.41
N GLU A 317 3.23 3.10 -25.29
CA GLU A 317 2.52 3.91 -24.29
C GLU A 317 1.11 4.28 -24.77
N LYS A 318 0.93 4.50 -26.07
CA LYS A 318 -0.33 5.00 -26.65
C LYS A 318 -1.17 3.86 -27.20
N LEU A 319 -2.48 3.91 -26.93
CA LEU A 319 -3.45 2.92 -27.39
C LEU A 319 -3.33 2.63 -28.91
N LYS A 320 -3.25 3.66 -29.75
CA LYS A 320 -3.12 3.51 -31.21
C LYS A 320 -1.90 2.69 -31.64
N GLU A 321 -0.78 2.82 -30.92
CA GLU A 321 0.44 2.06 -31.22
C GLU A 321 0.33 0.61 -30.75
N ARG A 322 -0.30 0.37 -29.58
CA ARG A 322 -0.62 -0.97 -29.08
C ARG A 322 -1.49 -1.74 -30.09
N GLU A 323 -2.53 -1.08 -30.58
CA GLU A 323 -3.43 -1.59 -31.63
C GLU A 323 -2.67 -1.95 -32.92
N ARG A 324 -1.79 -1.06 -33.39
CA ARG A 324 -0.97 -1.31 -34.59
C ARG A 324 -0.08 -2.55 -34.43
N LYS A 325 0.63 -2.68 -33.31
CA LYS A 325 1.48 -3.85 -33.01
C LYS A 325 0.64 -5.13 -32.90
N ARG A 326 -0.55 -5.04 -32.31
CA ARG A 326 -1.47 -6.19 -32.24
C ARG A 326 -1.88 -6.70 -33.62
N SER A 327 -2.26 -5.81 -34.54
CA SER A 327 -2.59 -6.19 -35.92
C SER A 327 -1.40 -6.84 -36.64
N GLU A 328 -0.18 -6.36 -36.37
CA GLU A 328 1.06 -6.95 -36.89
C GLU A 328 1.25 -8.40 -36.41
N TYR A 329 1.04 -8.66 -35.12
CA TYR A 329 1.13 -10.01 -34.55
C TYR A 329 0.02 -10.95 -35.04
N ILE A 330 -1.22 -10.47 -35.18
CA ILE A 330 -2.31 -11.26 -35.78
C ILE A 330 -1.93 -11.71 -37.19
N ASN A 331 -1.41 -10.81 -38.02
CA ASN A 331 -1.00 -11.14 -39.38
C ASN A 331 0.13 -12.18 -39.40
N ALA A 332 1.09 -12.08 -38.49
CA ALA A 332 2.17 -13.07 -38.36
C ALA A 332 1.64 -14.44 -37.93
N ILE A 333 0.68 -14.51 -36.98
CA ILE A 333 0.05 -15.76 -36.56
C ILE A 333 -0.69 -16.42 -37.73
N VAL A 334 -1.50 -15.66 -38.48
CA VAL A 334 -2.25 -16.17 -39.63
C VAL A 334 -1.32 -16.71 -40.73
N ARG A 335 -0.14 -16.10 -40.91
CA ARG A 335 0.89 -16.56 -41.86
C ARG A 335 1.74 -17.72 -41.35
N GLY A 336 1.57 -18.16 -40.10
CA GLY A 336 2.41 -19.18 -39.49
C GLY A 336 3.83 -18.69 -39.12
N GLU A 337 4.04 -17.38 -39.04
CA GLU A 337 5.33 -16.74 -38.75
C GLU A 337 5.50 -16.37 -37.26
N ALA A 338 4.54 -16.71 -36.40
CA ALA A 338 4.55 -16.32 -34.98
C ALA A 338 5.79 -16.84 -34.22
N GLU A 339 6.32 -17.99 -34.62
CA GLU A 339 7.45 -18.65 -33.97
C GLU A 339 8.71 -17.77 -33.93
N ARG A 340 8.87 -16.85 -34.91
CA ARG A 340 10.01 -15.92 -34.96
C ARG A 340 10.09 -14.98 -33.75
N PHE A 341 8.98 -14.80 -33.03
CA PHE A 341 8.93 -13.95 -31.84
C PHE A 341 9.30 -14.69 -30.56
N ARG A 342 9.44 -16.02 -30.59
CA ARG A 342 9.66 -16.84 -29.39
C ARG A 342 10.98 -16.50 -28.70
N SER A 343 12.09 -16.50 -29.44
CA SER A 343 13.41 -16.15 -28.89
C SER A 343 13.43 -14.76 -28.25
N TRP A 344 12.80 -13.78 -28.90
CA TRP A 344 12.68 -12.43 -28.40
C TRP A 344 11.88 -12.34 -27.09
N PHE A 345 10.83 -13.15 -26.93
CA PHE A 345 10.08 -13.23 -25.68
C PHE A 345 10.83 -13.96 -24.58
N ASP A 346 11.52 -15.05 -24.92
CA ASP A 346 12.33 -15.80 -23.97
C ASP A 346 13.42 -14.92 -23.36
N GLU A 347 14.06 -14.07 -24.16
CA GLU A 347 15.01 -13.06 -23.66
C GLU A 347 14.37 -12.10 -22.65
N ARG A 348 13.15 -11.61 -22.91
CA ARG A 348 12.43 -10.69 -22.02
C ARG A 348 11.92 -11.33 -20.73
N ARG A 349 11.60 -12.63 -20.78
CA ARG A 349 11.18 -13.40 -19.60
C ARG A 349 12.25 -13.43 -18.51
N TYR A 350 13.52 -13.37 -18.90
CA TYR A 350 14.68 -13.39 -17.99
C TYR A 350 15.45 -12.06 -17.95
N ALA A 351 14.92 -11.00 -18.56
CA ALA A 351 15.52 -9.66 -18.52
C ALA A 351 15.41 -9.02 -17.12
N ASP A 352 16.06 -7.87 -16.92
CA ASP A 352 15.89 -7.04 -15.72
C ASP A 352 15.33 -5.65 -16.10
N PRO A 353 14.10 -5.30 -15.69
CA PRO A 353 13.13 -6.12 -14.96
C PRO A 353 12.50 -7.21 -15.84
N PRO A 354 12.18 -8.40 -15.30
CA PRO A 354 11.64 -9.49 -16.11
C PRO A 354 10.17 -9.26 -16.48
N LEU A 355 9.82 -9.56 -17.72
CA LEU A 355 8.44 -9.65 -18.19
C LEU A 355 8.11 -11.13 -18.43
N ALA A 356 7.60 -11.80 -17.41
CA ALA A 356 7.26 -13.22 -17.44
C ALA A 356 5.75 -13.42 -17.24
N PRO A 357 4.89 -13.17 -18.24
CA PRO A 357 3.44 -13.30 -18.06
C PRO A 357 3.05 -14.71 -17.62
N PHE A 358 2.10 -14.79 -16.70
CA PHE A 358 1.54 -16.03 -16.19
C PHE A 358 0.03 -16.12 -16.51
N HIS A 359 -0.29 -16.86 -17.57
CA HIS A 359 -1.66 -17.08 -18.03
C HIS A 359 -2.34 -18.20 -17.24
N TRP A 360 -2.89 -17.88 -16.06
CA TRP A 360 -3.38 -18.86 -15.07
C TRP A 360 -4.27 -19.97 -15.63
N GLU A 361 -5.27 -19.64 -16.44
CA GLU A 361 -6.20 -20.62 -17.04
C GLU A 361 -5.50 -21.55 -18.05
N ILE A 362 -4.39 -21.11 -18.63
CA ILE A 362 -3.58 -21.90 -19.55
C ILE A 362 -2.54 -22.72 -18.79
N GLU A 363 -1.93 -22.15 -17.76
CA GLU A 363 -0.86 -22.80 -17.00
C GLU A 363 -1.36 -23.87 -16.02
N PHE A 364 -2.59 -23.72 -15.51
CA PHE A 364 -3.24 -24.63 -14.57
C PHE A 364 -4.67 -25.00 -15.01
N PRO A 365 -4.84 -25.59 -16.20
CA PRO A 365 -6.17 -25.80 -16.76
C PRO A 365 -7.03 -26.73 -15.90
N GLU A 366 -6.45 -27.68 -15.17
CA GLU A 366 -7.20 -28.56 -14.25
C GLU A 366 -7.84 -27.83 -13.06
N VAL A 367 -7.40 -26.61 -12.75
CA VAL A 367 -7.99 -25.77 -11.70
C VAL A 367 -9.21 -25.03 -12.25
N PHE A 368 -9.19 -24.65 -13.53
CA PHE A 368 -10.19 -23.76 -14.14
C PHE A 368 -11.19 -24.46 -15.06
N GLU A 369 -10.90 -25.68 -15.54
CA GLU A 369 -11.78 -26.46 -16.43
C GLU A 369 -12.60 -27.51 -15.67
N ARG A 370 -12.44 -27.59 -14.34
CA ARG A 370 -13.30 -28.41 -13.48
C ARG A 370 -14.69 -27.80 -13.35
N ALA A 371 -15.66 -28.58 -12.87
CA ALA A 371 -17.06 -28.15 -12.72
C ALA A 371 -17.21 -26.82 -11.94
N GLU A 372 -16.38 -26.60 -10.93
CA GLU A 372 -16.29 -25.36 -10.16
C GLU A 372 -14.90 -24.70 -10.35
N PRO A 373 -14.74 -23.82 -11.34
CA PRO A 373 -13.44 -23.20 -11.68
C PRO A 373 -12.81 -22.41 -10.54
N GLY A 374 -11.49 -22.51 -10.38
CA GLY A 374 -10.67 -21.72 -9.45
C GLY A 374 -10.10 -22.55 -8.30
N PHE A 375 -9.23 -21.95 -7.49
CA PHE A 375 -8.57 -22.62 -6.36
C PHE A 375 -9.51 -22.79 -5.17
N ASP A 376 -9.36 -23.91 -4.46
CA ASP A 376 -10.02 -24.16 -3.17
C ASP A 376 -9.45 -23.24 -2.09
N SER A 377 -8.13 -23.10 -2.07
CA SER A 377 -7.44 -22.24 -1.11
C SER A 377 -6.31 -21.45 -1.75
N ILE A 378 -6.12 -20.20 -1.32
CA ILE A 378 -4.92 -19.41 -1.64
C ILE A 378 -4.25 -18.96 -0.35
N ILE A 379 -2.95 -19.20 -0.23
CA ILE A 379 -2.15 -18.89 0.95
C ILE A 379 -0.86 -18.19 0.53
N GLY A 380 -0.22 -17.44 1.40
CA GLY A 380 1.08 -16.88 1.08
C GLY A 380 1.43 -15.58 1.79
N ASN A 381 2.63 -15.09 1.47
CA ASN A 381 3.13 -13.78 1.88
C ASN A 381 3.61 -13.01 0.64
N PRO A 382 2.70 -12.29 -0.04
CA PRO A 382 3.06 -11.49 -1.20
C PRO A 382 4.06 -10.37 -0.87
N PRO A 383 4.82 -9.86 -1.87
CA PRO A 383 5.78 -8.77 -1.66
C PRO A 383 5.10 -7.45 -1.28
N PHE A 384 5.82 -6.64 -0.48
CA PHE A 384 5.37 -5.33 0.00
C PHE A 384 6.09 -4.22 -0.76
N LEU A 385 5.37 -3.43 -1.54
CA LEU A 385 5.97 -2.34 -2.31
C LEU A 385 4.96 -1.22 -2.52
N GLY A 386 5.12 -0.13 -1.78
CA GLY A 386 4.26 1.05 -1.90
C GLY A 386 4.27 1.62 -3.32
N GLY A 387 3.12 2.11 -3.79
CA GLY A 387 2.88 2.44 -5.21
C GLY A 387 3.94 3.32 -5.89
N ARG A 388 4.53 4.28 -5.15
CA ARG A 388 5.63 5.14 -5.67
C ARG A 388 6.90 4.36 -6.02
N ASN A 389 7.18 3.28 -5.31
CA ASN A 389 8.38 2.46 -5.50
C ASN A 389 8.18 1.37 -6.56
N ILE A 390 6.93 1.04 -6.91
CA ILE A 390 6.61 0.07 -7.98
C ILE A 390 7.19 0.56 -9.31
N SER A 391 6.85 1.78 -9.73
CA SER A 391 7.31 2.32 -11.01
C SER A 391 8.84 2.45 -11.10
N GLY A 392 9.51 2.75 -9.98
CA GLY A 392 10.97 2.80 -9.91
C GLY A 392 11.65 1.42 -10.03
N THR A 393 10.96 0.35 -9.62
CA THR A 393 11.53 -1.01 -9.60
C THR A 393 11.16 -1.80 -10.86
N THR A 394 9.92 -1.71 -11.34
CA THR A 394 9.39 -2.53 -12.44
C THR A 394 9.09 -1.73 -13.72
N GLY A 395 9.25 -0.40 -13.69
CA GLY A 395 8.95 0.50 -14.80
C GLY A 395 7.49 0.96 -14.87
N LYS A 396 7.24 2.05 -15.62
CA LYS A 396 5.92 2.68 -15.74
C LYS A 396 4.89 1.79 -16.45
N GLY A 397 5.30 1.01 -17.45
CA GLY A 397 4.40 0.10 -18.18
C GLY A 397 3.74 -0.94 -17.28
N TYR A 398 4.48 -1.46 -16.31
CA TYR A 398 3.98 -2.40 -15.31
C TYR A 398 2.92 -1.76 -14.40
N LEU A 399 3.20 -0.55 -13.90
CA LEU A 399 2.25 0.18 -13.06
C LEU A 399 0.95 0.48 -13.83
N ASN A 400 1.06 0.87 -15.11
CA ASN A 400 -0.11 1.10 -15.96
C ASN A 400 -0.92 -0.17 -16.17
N TRP A 401 -0.27 -1.33 -16.36
CA TRP A 401 -0.96 -2.62 -16.43
C TRP A 401 -1.75 -2.92 -15.16
N LEU A 402 -1.15 -2.65 -13.99
CA LEU A 402 -1.81 -2.85 -12.71
C LEU A 402 -3.04 -1.94 -12.55
N PHE A 403 -2.95 -0.67 -12.97
CA PHE A 403 -4.09 0.26 -12.94
C PHE A 403 -5.20 -0.15 -13.89
N ASP A 404 -4.87 -0.45 -15.15
CA ASP A 404 -5.87 -0.84 -16.15
C ASP A 404 -6.57 -2.15 -15.77
N SER A 405 -5.88 -3.05 -15.07
CA SER A 405 -6.44 -4.34 -14.63
C SER A 405 -7.09 -4.33 -13.24
N THR A 406 -7.04 -3.20 -12.51
CA THR A 406 -7.53 -3.11 -11.12
C THR A 406 -8.29 -1.81 -10.88
N GLU A 407 -9.62 -1.89 -10.91
CA GLU A 407 -10.49 -0.75 -10.62
C GLU A 407 -10.22 -0.15 -9.23
N GLY A 408 -10.11 1.17 -9.15
CA GLY A 408 -9.89 1.89 -7.89
C GLY A 408 -8.45 1.89 -7.38
N ALA A 409 -7.51 1.30 -8.12
CA ALA A 409 -6.08 1.45 -7.86
C ALA A 409 -5.57 2.84 -8.24
N SER A 410 -4.53 3.29 -7.55
CA SER A 410 -3.86 4.58 -7.75
C SER A 410 -2.34 4.44 -7.59
N GLY A 411 -1.60 5.52 -7.88
CA GLY A 411 -0.16 5.60 -7.62
C GLY A 411 0.28 5.44 -6.16
N GLN A 412 -0.64 5.36 -5.20
CA GLN A 412 -0.34 5.08 -3.79
C GLN A 412 -0.69 3.65 -3.36
N THR A 413 -1.31 2.84 -4.23
CA THR A 413 -1.70 1.47 -3.92
C THR A 413 -0.46 0.59 -3.71
N ASP A 414 -0.40 -0.12 -2.58
CA ASP A 414 0.65 -1.09 -2.30
C ASP A 414 0.51 -2.34 -3.17
N LEU A 415 1.62 -2.91 -3.62
CA LEU A 415 1.67 -4.11 -4.46
C LEU A 415 0.84 -5.27 -3.90
N VAL A 416 0.78 -5.41 -2.57
CA VAL A 416 0.01 -6.47 -1.90
C VAL A 416 -1.51 -6.40 -2.19
N ALA A 417 -2.08 -5.22 -2.44
CA ALA A 417 -3.50 -5.08 -2.76
C ALA A 417 -3.86 -5.82 -4.07
N TYR A 418 -2.97 -5.77 -5.06
CA TYR A 418 -3.16 -6.46 -6.34
C TYR A 418 -3.14 -7.97 -6.15
N PHE A 419 -2.28 -8.50 -5.27
CA PHE A 419 -2.27 -9.93 -4.93
C PHE A 419 -3.57 -10.36 -4.24
N PHE A 420 -4.09 -9.57 -3.30
CA PHE A 420 -5.38 -9.87 -2.66
C PHE A 420 -6.51 -9.96 -3.70
N ARG A 421 -6.58 -8.98 -4.61
CA ARG A 421 -7.62 -8.95 -5.64
C ARG A 421 -7.49 -10.11 -6.62
N ARG A 422 -6.30 -10.30 -7.19
CA ARG A 422 -6.03 -11.38 -8.16
C ARG A 422 -6.26 -12.75 -7.54
N SER A 423 -5.94 -12.93 -6.26
CA SER A 423 -6.20 -14.16 -5.52
C SER A 423 -7.70 -14.39 -5.34
N TYR A 424 -8.46 -13.38 -4.88
CA TYR A 424 -9.91 -13.50 -4.71
C TYR A 424 -10.64 -13.83 -6.03
N ASP A 425 -10.21 -13.24 -7.13
CA ASP A 425 -10.76 -13.56 -8.47
C ASP A 425 -10.53 -15.03 -8.85
N ARG A 426 -9.38 -15.59 -8.48
CA ARG A 426 -8.97 -16.97 -8.78
C ARG A 426 -9.52 -18.02 -7.81
N LEU A 427 -10.15 -17.61 -6.71
CA LEU A 427 -10.86 -18.55 -5.85
C LEU A 427 -12.11 -19.08 -6.56
N ARG A 428 -12.38 -20.37 -6.41
CA ARG A 428 -13.70 -20.90 -6.72
C ARG A 428 -14.74 -20.40 -5.71
N LYS A 429 -16.02 -20.57 -6.04
CA LYS A 429 -17.09 -20.41 -5.06
C LYS A 429 -16.90 -21.38 -3.90
N GLY A 430 -17.03 -20.88 -2.67
CA GLY A 430 -16.74 -21.64 -1.46
C GLY A 430 -15.25 -21.79 -1.13
N GLY A 431 -14.34 -21.15 -1.90
CA GLY A 431 -12.92 -21.12 -1.61
C GLY A 431 -12.54 -20.08 -0.56
N THR A 432 -11.34 -20.19 -0.01
CA THR A 432 -10.82 -19.27 1.01
C THR A 432 -9.41 -18.81 0.69
N LEU A 433 -9.04 -17.60 1.10
CA LEU A 433 -7.65 -17.15 1.07
C LEU A 433 -7.17 -16.69 2.44
N GLY A 434 -5.86 -16.76 2.67
CA GLY A 434 -5.20 -16.26 3.86
C GLY A 434 -3.82 -15.72 3.49
N LEU A 435 -3.69 -14.40 3.53
CA LEU A 435 -2.47 -13.71 3.09
C LEU A 435 -1.95 -12.79 4.18
N ILE A 436 -0.62 -12.63 4.21
CA ILE A 436 0.06 -11.61 5.00
C ILE A 436 0.14 -10.32 4.17
N ALA A 437 -0.06 -9.17 4.80
CA ALA A 437 0.00 -7.87 4.17
C ALA A 437 0.63 -6.80 5.06
N THR A 438 1.01 -5.67 4.46
CA THR A 438 1.35 -4.45 5.20
C THR A 438 0.13 -3.90 5.93
N ASN A 439 0.33 -3.07 6.96
CA ASN A 439 -0.75 -2.41 7.68
C ASN A 439 -1.61 -1.48 6.79
N THR A 440 -1.08 -1.07 5.63
CA THR A 440 -1.81 -0.23 4.68
C THR A 440 -2.94 -0.98 3.99
N ILE A 441 -3.02 -2.32 4.10
CA ILE A 441 -4.12 -3.13 3.52
C ILE A 441 -5.51 -2.67 3.97
N ALA A 442 -5.61 -2.05 5.16
CA ALA A 442 -6.83 -1.51 5.73
C ALA A 442 -6.95 0.03 5.59
N GLN A 443 -6.08 0.67 4.81
CA GLN A 443 -5.96 2.13 4.71
C GLN A 443 -6.01 2.63 3.26
N GLY A 444 -6.53 3.85 3.08
CA GLY A 444 -6.45 4.60 1.82
C GLY A 444 -6.79 3.80 0.56
N ASP A 445 -6.00 4.04 -0.50
CA ASP A 445 -6.18 3.44 -1.82
C ASP A 445 -5.90 1.94 -1.85
N THR A 446 -4.98 1.46 -1.00
CA THR A 446 -4.67 0.03 -0.85
C THR A 446 -5.90 -0.74 -0.39
N ARG A 447 -6.63 -0.25 0.62
CA ARG A 447 -7.90 -0.87 1.06
C ARG A 447 -8.98 -0.76 -0.02
N ARG A 448 -9.14 0.42 -0.62
CA ARG A 448 -10.19 0.70 -1.62
C ARG A 448 -10.09 -0.26 -2.81
N SER A 449 -8.87 -0.45 -3.33
CA SER A 449 -8.60 -1.30 -4.50
C SER A 449 -8.62 -2.81 -4.20
N SER A 450 -8.54 -3.20 -2.91
CA SER A 450 -8.54 -4.61 -2.46
C SER A 450 -9.73 -4.94 -1.55
N LEU A 451 -9.60 -4.83 -0.22
CA LEU A 451 -10.57 -5.31 0.75
C LEU A 451 -11.97 -4.71 0.56
N THR A 452 -12.09 -3.42 0.24
CA THR A 452 -13.40 -2.80 -0.03
C THR A 452 -14.06 -3.44 -1.25
N TRP A 453 -13.31 -3.59 -2.34
CA TRP A 453 -13.79 -4.24 -3.56
C TRP A 453 -14.21 -5.69 -3.30
N ILE A 454 -13.39 -6.44 -2.56
CA ILE A 454 -13.67 -7.84 -2.20
C ILE A 454 -14.94 -7.94 -1.35
N CYS A 455 -15.10 -7.08 -0.33
CA CYS A 455 -16.30 -7.07 0.51
C CYS A 455 -17.56 -6.72 -0.30
N ARG A 456 -17.47 -5.75 -1.22
CA ARG A 456 -18.57 -5.41 -2.14
C ARG A 456 -18.93 -6.57 -3.06
N GLY A 457 -17.93 -7.35 -3.49
CA GLY A 457 -18.08 -8.56 -4.31
C GLY A 457 -18.52 -9.81 -3.54
N GLY A 458 -19.07 -9.68 -2.33
CA GLY A 458 -19.58 -10.79 -1.53
C GLY A 458 -18.52 -11.58 -0.76
N GLY A 459 -17.28 -11.08 -0.68
CA GLY A 459 -16.23 -11.69 0.11
C GLY A 459 -16.40 -11.40 1.61
N GLN A 460 -16.31 -12.43 2.45
CA GLN A 460 -16.37 -12.28 3.91
C GLN A 460 -14.96 -12.34 4.50
N ILE A 461 -14.52 -11.29 5.19
CA ILE A 461 -13.34 -11.36 6.06
C ILE A 461 -13.78 -12.09 7.33
N TYR A 462 -13.38 -13.36 7.48
CA TYR A 462 -13.81 -14.18 8.63
C TYR A 462 -12.76 -14.25 9.75
N CYS A 463 -11.50 -13.93 9.45
CA CYS A 463 -10.47 -13.81 10.47
C CYS A 463 -9.45 -12.76 10.07
N ALA A 464 -9.07 -11.88 11.00
CA ALA A 464 -7.98 -10.93 10.80
C ALA A 464 -7.19 -10.71 12.10
N ARG A 465 -5.88 -10.56 11.97
CA ARG A 465 -4.99 -10.09 13.04
C ARG A 465 -4.25 -8.87 12.56
N ARG A 466 -4.49 -7.74 13.19
CA ARG A 466 -3.76 -6.48 12.95
C ARG A 466 -2.51 -6.48 13.81
N ARG A 467 -1.47 -5.79 13.33
CA ARG A 467 -0.23 -5.55 14.08
C ARG A 467 0.45 -6.82 14.62
N VAL A 468 0.60 -7.81 13.75
CA VAL A 468 1.40 -9.01 14.06
C VAL A 468 2.87 -8.65 13.88
N VAL A 469 3.63 -8.73 14.97
CA VAL A 469 5.10 -8.58 14.93
C VAL A 469 5.69 -9.76 14.18
N TRP A 470 6.52 -9.48 13.17
CA TRP A 470 7.24 -10.51 12.45
C TRP A 470 8.20 -11.24 13.40
N PRO A 471 8.10 -12.57 13.55
CA PRO A 471 9.00 -13.29 14.45
C PRO A 471 10.44 -13.26 13.93
N GLY A 472 11.38 -12.94 14.82
CA GLY A 472 12.81 -12.90 14.51
C GLY A 472 13.31 -11.47 14.25
N LEU A 473 14.23 -11.33 13.30
CA LEU A 473 15.12 -10.17 13.16
C LEU A 473 14.57 -9.05 12.26
N ALA A 474 13.44 -9.29 11.61
CA ALA A 474 12.81 -8.32 10.72
C ALA A 474 11.84 -7.45 11.51
N VAL A 475 12.05 -6.14 11.47
CA VAL A 475 11.21 -5.13 12.14
C VAL A 475 10.03 -4.80 11.23
N VAL A 476 9.18 -5.79 10.98
CA VAL A 476 8.01 -5.61 10.12
C VAL A 476 6.76 -5.96 10.90
N VAL A 477 5.83 -5.01 10.93
CA VAL A 477 4.50 -5.21 11.50
C VAL A 477 3.55 -5.47 10.36
N VAL A 478 2.94 -6.65 10.39
CA VAL A 478 2.06 -7.12 9.32
C VAL A 478 0.63 -7.27 9.81
N SER A 479 -0.30 -7.29 8.86
CA SER A 479 -1.65 -7.74 9.07
C SER A 479 -1.82 -9.10 8.41
N VAL A 480 -2.51 -10.01 9.09
CA VAL A 480 -2.89 -11.32 8.54
C VAL A 480 -4.39 -11.29 8.30
N VAL A 481 -4.82 -11.55 7.07
CA VAL A 481 -6.23 -11.43 6.68
C VAL A 481 -6.68 -12.70 5.98
N HIS A 482 -7.81 -13.24 6.43
CA HIS A 482 -8.45 -14.42 5.87
C HIS A 482 -9.83 -14.07 5.30
N ILE A 483 -10.07 -14.46 4.06
CA ILE A 483 -11.28 -14.12 3.31
C ILE A 483 -11.91 -15.38 2.73
N GLY A 484 -13.23 -15.49 2.82
CA GLY A 484 -14.03 -16.51 2.16
C GLY A 484 -14.80 -15.93 0.97
N LYS A 485 -14.81 -16.64 -0.17
CA LYS A 485 -15.61 -16.28 -1.34
C LYS A 485 -16.92 -17.05 -1.30
N GLU A 486 -18.02 -16.35 -1.01
CA GLU A 486 -19.33 -16.98 -0.75
C GLU A 486 -19.24 -18.05 0.37
N VAL A 487 -18.32 -17.87 1.33
CA VAL A 487 -18.19 -18.69 2.53
C VAL A 487 -18.60 -17.83 3.71
N MET A 488 -19.67 -18.25 4.40
CA MET A 488 -20.09 -17.62 5.66
C MET A 488 -19.54 -18.43 6.82
N THR A 489 -18.67 -17.80 7.59
CA THR A 489 -18.07 -18.36 8.80
C THR A 489 -18.51 -17.49 9.97
N GLU A 490 -19.15 -18.10 10.96
CA GLU A 490 -19.58 -17.40 12.17
C GLU A 490 -19.13 -18.16 13.44
N PRO A 491 -18.65 -17.45 14.48
CA PRO A 491 -18.36 -16.03 14.46
C PRO A 491 -17.08 -15.69 13.67
N CYS A 492 -16.98 -14.45 13.18
CA CYS A 492 -15.72 -13.92 12.68
C CYS A 492 -14.74 -13.68 13.84
N ILE A 493 -13.43 -13.68 13.58
CA ILE A 493 -12.38 -13.53 14.61
C ILE A 493 -11.47 -12.34 14.28
N LEU A 494 -11.51 -11.27 15.07
CA LEU A 494 -10.65 -10.09 14.92
C LEU A 494 -9.72 -9.98 16.13
N ASN A 495 -8.41 -10.01 15.91
CA ASN A 495 -7.39 -9.97 16.97
C ASN A 495 -7.64 -11.02 18.08
N GLY A 496 -8.11 -12.22 17.69
CA GLY A 496 -8.45 -13.31 18.61
C GLY A 496 -9.80 -13.17 19.32
N ARG A 497 -10.54 -12.07 19.11
CA ARG A 497 -11.86 -11.85 19.70
C ARG A 497 -12.97 -12.19 18.70
N SER A 498 -14.04 -12.80 19.20
CA SER A 498 -15.24 -13.10 18.42
C SER A 498 -16.00 -11.82 18.07
N THR A 499 -16.40 -11.67 16.80
CA THR A 499 -17.17 -10.54 16.28
C THR A 499 -18.18 -11.03 15.23
N PRO A 500 -19.36 -10.39 15.11
CA PRO A 500 -20.34 -10.77 14.08
C PRO A 500 -19.84 -10.55 12.65
N LYS A 501 -19.00 -9.52 12.43
CA LYS A 501 -18.42 -9.21 11.12
C LYS A 501 -17.03 -8.60 11.27
N ILE A 502 -16.30 -8.56 10.15
CA ILE A 502 -15.06 -7.78 9.99
C ILE A 502 -15.20 -6.96 8.72
N THR A 503 -15.04 -5.64 8.82
CA THR A 503 -15.15 -4.71 7.69
C THR A 503 -13.83 -4.61 6.92
N ALA A 504 -13.83 -3.94 5.76
CA ALA A 504 -12.61 -3.65 5.01
C ALA A 504 -11.59 -2.78 5.80
N PHE A 505 -12.04 -2.04 6.82
CA PHE A 505 -11.16 -1.33 7.75
C PHE A 505 -10.54 -2.23 8.83
N LEU A 506 -10.83 -3.54 8.79
CA LEU A 506 -10.49 -4.51 9.82
C LEU A 506 -11.05 -4.11 11.19
N LEU A 507 -12.30 -3.66 11.20
CA LEU A 507 -13.08 -3.32 12.39
C LEU A 507 -14.19 -4.33 12.61
N SER A 508 -14.62 -4.52 13.86
CA SER A 508 -15.71 -5.43 14.24
C SER A 508 -17.09 -4.93 13.79
N ASN A 509 -17.25 -3.63 13.61
CA ASN A 509 -18.49 -2.97 13.21
C ASN A 509 -18.23 -1.87 12.17
N GLY A 510 -19.29 -1.21 11.69
CA GLY A 510 -19.17 -0.19 10.65
C GLY A 510 -19.43 -0.67 9.22
N PRO A 511 -19.46 0.26 8.26
CA PRO A 511 -19.41 -0.04 6.84
C PRO A 511 -17.98 -0.35 6.38
N SER A 512 -17.86 -1.05 5.25
CA SER A 512 -16.59 -1.21 4.52
C SER A 512 -16.29 -0.05 3.56
N GLU A 513 -17.28 0.83 3.37
CA GLU A 513 -17.27 1.90 2.38
C GLU A 513 -16.46 3.12 2.84
N ASP A 514 -15.89 3.83 1.88
CA ASP A 514 -15.27 5.13 2.15
C ASP A 514 -16.31 6.14 2.64
N PRO A 515 -15.95 6.98 3.62
CA PRO A 515 -16.84 8.03 4.06
C PRO A 515 -17.03 9.06 2.95
N LEU A 516 -18.24 9.61 2.88
CA LEU A 516 -18.63 10.58 1.85
C LEU A 516 -18.63 12.00 2.41
N PRO A 517 -18.31 13.02 1.60
CA PRO A 517 -18.47 14.41 2.00
C PRO A 517 -19.92 14.73 2.37
N LEU A 518 -20.12 15.51 3.44
CA LEU A 518 -21.42 15.89 3.96
C LEU A 518 -21.71 17.38 3.66
N GLN A 519 -22.97 17.74 3.48
CA GLN A 519 -23.35 19.14 3.25
C GLN A 519 -23.11 20.01 4.49
N ALA A 520 -23.25 19.42 5.69
CA ALA A 520 -23.12 20.11 6.96
C ALA A 520 -21.73 20.73 7.22
N SER A 521 -20.69 20.30 6.51
CA SER A 521 -19.32 20.80 6.64
C SER A 521 -18.96 21.88 5.60
N GLN A 522 -19.80 22.10 4.60
CA GLN A 522 -19.46 22.98 3.48
C GLN A 522 -19.30 24.45 3.92
N GLY A 523 -18.28 25.10 3.35
CA GLY A 523 -18.06 26.53 3.55
C GLY A 523 -17.45 26.90 4.91
N ILE A 524 -16.97 25.92 5.69
CA ILE A 524 -16.38 26.15 7.01
C ILE A 524 -14.86 26.00 6.99
N ALA A 525 -14.33 24.92 6.42
CA ALA A 525 -12.90 24.64 6.38
C ALA A 525 -12.33 24.88 4.98
N PHE A 526 -11.14 25.46 4.91
CA PHE A 526 -10.49 25.84 3.65
C PHE A 526 -8.98 25.62 3.70
N LYS A 527 -8.39 25.34 2.54
CA LYS A 527 -6.94 25.48 2.33
C LYS A 527 -6.60 26.97 2.17
N GLY A 528 -5.50 27.40 2.77
CA GLY A 528 -5.00 28.77 2.66
C GLY A 528 -4.72 29.23 1.21
N PRO A 529 -4.62 30.54 0.96
CA PRO A 529 -4.23 31.09 -0.33
C PRO A 529 -2.84 30.62 -0.76
N GLU A 530 -2.60 30.56 -2.07
CA GLU A 530 -1.35 30.10 -2.66
C GLU A 530 -0.70 31.21 -3.49
N PRO A 531 0.21 31.99 -2.88
CA PRO A 531 0.85 33.12 -3.56
C PRO A 531 1.68 32.70 -4.79
N TYR A 532 2.36 31.55 -4.71
CA TYR A 532 3.27 31.03 -5.73
C TYR A 532 4.40 32.02 -6.06
N GLY A 533 5.45 31.96 -5.24
CA GLY A 533 6.65 32.80 -5.29
C GLY A 533 6.88 33.60 -4.02
N LYS A 534 8.15 33.70 -3.57
CA LYS A 534 8.53 34.47 -2.37
C LYS A 534 8.56 35.98 -2.61
N GLY A 535 8.51 36.41 -3.87
CA GLY A 535 8.52 37.82 -4.25
C GLY A 535 7.37 38.66 -3.69
N PHE A 536 6.28 38.04 -3.22
CA PHE A 536 5.18 38.72 -2.52
C PHE A 536 5.47 39.04 -1.05
N GLN A 537 6.50 38.43 -0.46
CA GLN A 537 6.69 38.42 0.99
C GLN A 537 7.65 39.53 1.45
N PHE A 538 7.38 40.04 2.65
CA PHE A 538 8.32 40.83 3.43
C PHE A 538 8.79 40.02 4.64
N ALA A 539 10.07 39.68 4.66
CA ALA A 539 10.71 38.86 5.70
C ALA A 539 12.21 39.15 5.74
N ASP A 540 12.77 39.31 6.94
CA ASP A 540 14.20 39.47 7.13
C ASP A 540 14.92 38.11 7.10
N GLY A 541 16.06 38.04 6.42
CA GLY A 541 16.87 36.81 6.34
C GLY A 541 16.34 35.71 5.41
N GLU A 542 15.25 35.97 4.69
CA GLU A 542 14.75 35.06 3.64
C GLU A 542 15.23 35.48 2.25
N GLU A 543 15.86 34.55 1.53
CA GLU A 543 16.22 34.72 0.12
C GLU A 543 14.96 34.98 -0.73
N ASP A 544 15.07 35.88 -1.71
CA ASP A 544 14.01 36.37 -2.60
C ASP A 544 12.86 37.19 -1.96
N ALA A 545 12.64 37.11 -0.64
CA ALA A 545 11.73 38.00 0.06
C ALA A 545 12.29 39.44 0.12
N SER A 546 11.41 40.43 0.26
CA SER A 546 11.85 41.82 0.51
C SER A 546 12.08 41.99 2.02
N PRO A 547 13.07 42.76 2.48
CA PRO A 547 13.29 42.95 3.91
C PRO A 547 12.14 43.76 4.54
N LEU A 548 11.92 43.58 5.84
CA LEU A 548 10.88 44.32 6.58
C LEU A 548 11.15 45.83 6.58
N SER A 549 12.42 46.24 6.52
CA SER A 549 12.81 47.65 6.38
C SER A 549 12.29 48.28 5.09
N GLU A 550 12.24 47.52 3.99
CA GLU A 550 11.68 47.98 2.72
C GLU A 550 10.16 48.14 2.81
N MET A 551 9.47 47.22 3.48
CA MET A 551 8.03 47.35 3.76
C MET A 551 7.73 48.65 4.50
N VAL A 552 8.47 48.93 5.58
CA VAL A 552 8.30 50.14 6.39
C VAL A 552 8.57 51.40 5.55
N ARG A 553 9.61 51.39 4.71
CA ARG A 553 9.90 52.49 3.78
C ARG A 553 8.74 52.74 2.82
N LEU A 554 8.18 51.69 2.21
CA LEU A 554 7.09 51.80 1.23
C LEU A 554 5.78 52.29 1.85
N VAL A 555 5.46 51.85 3.07
CA VAL A 555 4.28 52.35 3.80
C VAL A 555 4.46 53.80 4.22
N SER A 556 5.68 54.19 4.62
CA SER A 556 5.98 55.58 4.99
C SER A 556 5.89 56.53 3.79
N LEU A 557 6.33 56.08 2.61
CA LEU A 557 6.25 56.86 1.37
C LEU A 557 4.82 56.95 0.83
N ASN A 558 4.08 55.85 0.88
CA ASN A 558 2.72 55.76 0.39
C ASN A 558 1.86 54.96 1.37
N PRO A 559 1.16 55.64 2.32
CA PRO A 559 0.36 54.98 3.34
C PRO A 559 -0.76 54.09 2.80
N SER A 560 -1.19 54.29 1.54
CA SER A 560 -2.21 53.43 0.93
C SER A 560 -1.72 51.97 0.78
N ASN A 561 -0.42 51.74 0.62
CA ASN A 561 0.19 50.40 0.51
C ASN A 561 -0.17 49.50 1.68
N GLN A 562 -0.38 50.06 2.87
CA GLN A 562 -0.81 49.31 4.07
C GLN A 562 -2.10 48.51 3.84
N ARG A 563 -3.01 48.97 2.96
CA ARG A 563 -4.26 48.27 2.64
C ARG A 563 -4.04 46.91 1.94
N ARG A 564 -2.88 46.75 1.31
CA ARG A 564 -2.49 45.54 0.54
C ARG A 564 -1.36 44.76 1.20
N ILE A 565 -0.93 45.15 2.40
CA ILE A 565 0.08 44.41 3.16
C ILE A 565 -0.63 43.72 4.34
N ARG A 566 -0.53 42.40 4.39
CA ARG A 566 -1.20 41.57 5.39
C ARG A 566 -0.19 40.78 6.23
N PRO A 567 -0.45 40.55 7.52
CA PRO A 567 0.24 39.54 8.31
C PRO A 567 0.24 38.18 7.58
N TYR A 568 1.36 37.47 7.62
CA TYR A 568 1.53 36.19 6.93
C TYR A 568 2.02 35.10 7.89
N LEU A 569 1.33 33.96 7.91
CA LEU A 569 1.67 32.81 8.75
C LEU A 569 1.95 31.57 7.91
N GLY A 570 3.09 30.93 8.17
CA GLY A 570 3.36 29.56 7.78
C GLY A 570 3.06 28.58 8.93
N GLY A 571 3.36 27.31 8.70
CA GLY A 571 3.11 26.24 9.67
C GLY A 571 4.03 26.31 10.88
N SER A 572 5.24 26.84 10.72
CA SER A 572 6.20 26.96 11.81
C SER A 572 5.73 27.95 12.88
N GLU A 573 5.21 29.11 12.46
CA GLU A 573 4.70 30.12 13.39
C GLU A 573 3.50 29.60 14.18
N ILE A 574 2.61 28.85 13.54
CA ILE A 574 1.46 28.23 14.22
C ILE A 574 1.94 27.23 15.29
N LEU A 575 2.99 26.45 15.01
CA LEU A 575 3.44 25.36 15.88
C LEU A 575 4.43 25.77 16.97
N VAL A 576 5.27 26.77 16.71
CA VAL A 576 6.46 27.06 17.52
C VAL A 576 6.28 28.33 18.36
N ASP A 577 5.61 29.35 17.85
CA ASP A 577 5.41 30.60 18.60
C ASP A 577 4.30 30.41 19.66
N PRO A 578 4.56 30.73 20.95
CA PRO A 578 3.58 30.55 22.03
C PRO A 578 2.30 31.39 21.86
N MET A 579 2.34 32.45 21.07
CA MET A 579 1.22 33.36 20.80
C MET A 579 0.82 33.36 19.33
N HIS A 580 1.34 32.43 18.53
CA HIS A 580 1.11 32.32 17.08
C HIS A 580 1.42 33.62 16.32
N ARG A 581 2.43 34.39 16.77
CA ARG A 581 2.77 35.68 16.18
C ARG A 581 3.39 35.51 14.80
N HIS A 582 2.88 36.28 13.85
CA HIS A 582 3.56 36.52 12.58
C HIS A 582 4.86 37.31 12.79
N HIS A 583 5.88 36.98 11.99
CA HIS A 583 7.09 37.79 11.82
C HIS A 583 7.30 38.20 10.34
N ARG A 584 6.33 37.85 9.48
CA ARG A 584 6.35 38.09 8.04
C ARG A 584 5.07 38.77 7.60
N PHE A 585 5.18 39.52 6.51
CA PHE A 585 4.04 40.14 5.85
C PHE A 585 4.01 39.74 4.39
N ILE A 586 2.86 39.91 3.75
CA ILE A 586 2.67 39.58 2.35
C ILE A 586 1.86 40.65 1.63
N ILE A 587 2.22 40.90 0.37
CA ILE A 587 1.46 41.71 -0.57
C ILE A 587 0.25 40.89 -1.02
N ASP A 588 -0.97 41.38 -0.77
CA ASP A 588 -2.22 40.74 -1.10
C ASP A 588 -3.15 41.68 -1.88
N PHE A 589 -3.15 41.53 -3.20
CA PHE A 589 -4.06 42.23 -4.09
C PHE A 589 -5.46 41.59 -4.15
N GLY A 590 -5.67 40.40 -3.57
CA GLY A 590 -6.94 39.69 -3.68
C GLY A 590 -7.31 39.44 -5.14
N ASP A 591 -8.54 39.81 -5.50
CA ASP A 591 -9.10 39.62 -6.85
C ASP A 591 -9.08 40.91 -7.70
N LEU A 592 -8.31 41.94 -7.29
CA LEU A 592 -8.18 43.19 -8.04
C LEU A 592 -7.71 42.97 -9.48
N ASP A 593 -8.29 43.71 -10.42
CA ASP A 593 -7.79 43.77 -11.80
C ASP A 593 -6.47 44.56 -11.90
N GLU A 594 -5.88 44.62 -13.10
CA GLU A 594 -4.60 45.30 -13.32
C GLU A 594 -4.69 46.81 -13.07
N ARG A 595 -5.83 47.44 -13.41
CA ARG A 595 -6.02 48.89 -13.25
C ARG A 595 -6.16 49.25 -11.78
N GLU A 596 -6.90 48.46 -11.03
CA GLU A 596 -7.05 48.62 -9.59
C GLU A 596 -5.74 48.32 -8.84
N ALA A 597 -4.98 47.31 -9.29
CA ALA A 597 -3.66 47.04 -8.72
C ALA A 597 -2.66 48.17 -9.02
N ALA A 598 -2.82 48.87 -10.15
CA ALA A 598 -1.99 50.01 -10.55
C ALA A 598 -2.10 51.22 -9.62
N GLU A 599 -3.11 51.28 -8.74
CA GLU A 599 -3.19 52.26 -7.66
C GLU A 599 -2.09 52.07 -6.58
N PHE A 600 -1.41 50.93 -6.57
CA PHE A 600 -0.29 50.60 -5.66
C PHE A 600 1.01 50.35 -6.44
N PRO A 601 1.56 51.38 -7.13
CA PRO A 601 2.66 51.21 -8.07
C PRO A 601 3.93 50.64 -7.41
N ASP A 602 4.19 50.99 -6.14
CA ASP A 602 5.36 50.52 -5.40
C ASP A 602 5.33 49.00 -5.18
N LEU A 603 4.15 48.47 -4.82
CA LEU A 603 3.96 47.04 -4.57
C LEU A 603 3.93 46.24 -5.88
N LEU A 604 3.32 46.81 -6.92
CA LEU A 604 3.37 46.20 -8.26
C LEU A 604 4.78 46.10 -8.81
N GLU A 605 5.63 47.10 -8.57
CA GLU A 605 7.02 47.06 -9.02
C GLU A 605 7.82 45.96 -8.31
N ILE A 606 7.56 45.71 -7.02
CA ILE A 606 8.11 44.53 -6.33
C ILE A 606 7.66 43.24 -7.02
N CYS A 607 6.35 43.08 -7.27
CA CYS A 607 5.82 41.89 -7.94
C CYS A 607 6.41 41.73 -9.36
N ARG A 608 6.59 42.81 -10.11
CA ARG A 608 7.20 42.80 -11.44
C ARG A 608 8.67 42.38 -11.38
N ARG A 609 9.45 42.94 -10.48
CA ARG A 609 10.89 42.64 -10.37
C ARG A 609 11.17 41.23 -9.86
N LYS A 610 10.31 40.70 -8.98
CA LYS A 610 10.53 39.41 -8.30
C LYS A 610 9.62 38.30 -8.81
N VAL A 611 8.31 38.48 -8.72
CA VAL A 611 7.33 37.43 -9.04
C VAL A 611 7.26 37.16 -10.53
N LEU A 612 7.17 38.19 -11.37
CA LEU A 612 7.13 38.00 -12.84
C LEU A 612 8.41 37.33 -13.35
N VAL A 613 9.57 37.76 -12.85
CA VAL A 613 10.87 37.17 -13.20
C VAL A 613 10.90 35.70 -12.81
N GLU A 614 10.52 35.35 -11.57
CA GLU A 614 10.46 33.97 -11.11
C GLU A 614 9.50 33.12 -11.97
N ARG A 615 8.28 33.61 -12.23
CA ARG A 615 7.24 32.87 -12.96
C ARG A 615 7.56 32.71 -14.45
N SER A 616 8.23 33.67 -15.07
CA SER A 616 8.61 33.57 -16.49
C SER A 616 9.58 32.43 -16.79
N THR A 617 10.23 31.86 -15.77
CA THR A 617 11.07 30.65 -15.87
C THR A 617 10.30 29.34 -15.75
N LYS A 618 8.98 29.39 -15.47
CA LYS A 618 8.12 28.22 -15.27
C LYS A 618 7.34 27.89 -16.55
N ASP A 619 6.55 26.82 -16.49
CA ASP A 619 5.69 26.42 -17.60
C ASP A 619 4.68 27.52 -17.97
N LYS A 620 4.23 27.48 -19.23
CA LYS A 620 3.44 28.53 -19.86
C LYS A 620 2.22 28.97 -19.04
N GLU A 621 1.52 28.03 -18.40
CA GLU A 621 0.35 28.33 -17.58
C GLU A 621 0.67 29.26 -16.40
N VAL A 622 1.84 29.06 -15.76
CA VAL A 622 2.31 29.86 -14.63
C VAL A 622 2.94 31.16 -15.11
N ALA A 623 3.68 31.13 -16.21
CA ALA A 623 4.32 32.29 -16.80
C ALA A 623 3.30 33.34 -17.28
N ASP A 624 2.18 32.89 -17.85
CA ASP A 624 1.11 33.75 -18.37
C ASP A 624 0.13 34.22 -17.27
N TRP A 625 0.23 33.69 -16.04
CA TRP A 625 -0.66 34.07 -14.94
C TRP A 625 -0.34 35.48 -14.42
N PRO A 626 -1.37 36.33 -14.14
CA PRO A 626 -1.16 37.68 -13.64
C PRO A 626 -0.18 37.75 -12.47
N TYR A 627 0.96 38.39 -12.67
CA TYR A 627 2.09 38.38 -11.72
C TYR A 627 1.78 39.08 -10.39
N TRP A 628 0.76 39.94 -10.34
CA TRP A 628 0.30 40.58 -9.11
C TRP A 628 -0.75 39.76 -8.35
N ARG A 629 -1.33 38.72 -8.97
CA ARG A 629 -2.29 37.83 -8.32
C ARG A 629 -1.60 36.56 -7.82
N TYR A 630 -2.13 36.06 -6.71
CA TYR A 630 -1.80 34.72 -6.24
C TYR A 630 -2.22 33.68 -7.27
N TRP A 631 -1.53 32.55 -7.29
CA TRP A 631 -1.94 31.41 -8.11
C TRP A 631 -3.33 30.91 -7.71
N ARG A 632 -3.62 30.89 -6.39
CA ARG A 632 -4.97 30.61 -5.86
C ARG A 632 -5.34 31.63 -4.78
N THR A 633 -6.24 32.57 -5.11
CA THR A 633 -6.67 33.66 -4.21
C THR A 633 -7.68 33.24 -3.13
N ARG A 634 -8.37 32.10 -3.33
CA ARG A 634 -9.36 31.50 -2.41
C ARG A 634 -10.51 32.45 -2.04
N PRO A 635 -11.32 32.93 -3.00
CA PRO A 635 -12.41 33.88 -2.73
C PRO A 635 -13.46 33.34 -1.75
N ALA A 636 -13.78 32.04 -1.81
CA ALA A 636 -14.72 31.42 -0.88
C ALA A 636 -14.25 31.48 0.59
N LEU A 637 -12.95 31.30 0.85
CA LEU A 637 -12.38 31.47 2.18
C LEU A 637 -12.51 32.94 2.63
N ARG A 638 -12.17 33.89 1.75
CA ARG A 638 -12.25 35.33 2.07
C ARG A 638 -13.66 35.76 2.45
N ALA A 639 -14.67 35.28 1.71
CA ALA A 639 -16.07 35.52 2.02
C ALA A 639 -16.47 34.87 3.36
N ALA A 640 -16.00 33.65 3.64
CA ALA A 640 -16.35 32.93 4.86
C ALA A 640 -15.75 33.55 6.13
N ILE A 641 -14.61 34.24 6.03
CA ILE A 641 -13.96 34.90 7.17
C ILE A 641 -14.33 36.39 7.28
N GLU A 642 -15.11 36.91 6.34
CA GLU A 642 -15.54 38.31 6.35
C GLU A 642 -16.38 38.59 7.61
N GLY A 643 -16.03 39.66 8.34
CA GLY A 643 -16.70 40.03 9.59
C GLY A 643 -16.22 39.26 10.83
N LEU A 644 -15.40 38.22 10.69
CA LEU A 644 -14.81 37.53 11.83
C LEU A 644 -13.63 38.33 12.40
N THR A 645 -13.43 38.25 13.71
CA THR A 645 -12.26 38.85 14.38
C THR A 645 -11.06 37.90 14.37
N ARG A 646 -11.33 36.60 14.44
CA ARG A 646 -10.35 35.51 14.49
C ARG A 646 -10.88 34.27 13.77
N THR A 647 -9.96 33.39 13.39
CA THR A 647 -10.24 32.08 12.77
C THR A 647 -9.37 31.01 13.42
N LEU A 648 -9.71 29.74 13.23
CA LEU A 648 -8.78 28.66 13.61
C LEU A 648 -7.85 28.34 12.46
N ALA A 649 -6.58 28.10 12.77
CA ALA A 649 -5.57 27.63 11.85
C ALA A 649 -5.01 26.28 12.31
N HIS A 650 -4.67 25.43 11.33
CA HIS A 650 -3.96 24.18 11.55
C HIS A 650 -2.91 24.00 10.44
N PRO A 651 -1.65 23.66 10.75
CA PRO A 651 -0.65 23.31 9.75
C PRO A 651 -1.14 22.14 8.89
N PHE A 652 -0.64 22.02 7.66
CA PHE A 652 -1.06 20.89 6.82
C PHE A 652 -0.50 19.58 7.37
N THR A 653 0.76 19.62 7.77
CA THR A 653 1.48 18.48 8.34
C THR A 653 1.85 18.79 9.78
N SER A 654 1.47 17.93 10.71
CA SER A 654 1.87 18.01 12.12
C SER A 654 1.85 16.63 12.79
N THR A 655 2.72 16.42 13.78
CA THR A 655 2.73 15.19 14.57
C THR A 655 1.46 15.04 15.42
N HIS A 656 1.04 16.15 16.02
CA HIS A 656 -0.15 16.24 16.88
C HIS A 656 -1.22 17.10 16.22
N LEU A 657 -2.48 16.71 16.36
CA LEU A 657 -3.61 17.51 15.88
C LEU A 657 -3.82 18.67 16.86
N ALA A 658 -3.50 19.90 16.44
CA ALA A 658 -3.52 21.06 17.32
C ALA A 658 -3.95 22.32 16.57
N PHE A 659 -5.15 22.81 16.89
CA PHE A 659 -5.71 24.03 16.29
C PHE A 659 -5.38 25.26 17.15
N ALA A 660 -5.17 26.41 16.51
CA ALA A 660 -4.89 27.68 17.16
C ALA A 660 -5.80 28.79 16.63
N PHE A 661 -6.26 29.71 17.47
CA PHE A 661 -6.91 30.92 17.00
C PHE A 661 -5.86 31.92 16.50
N VAL A 662 -6.10 32.49 15.33
CA VAL A 662 -5.28 33.55 14.72
C VAL A 662 -6.19 34.71 14.27
N PRO A 663 -5.71 35.96 14.20
CA PRO A 663 -6.52 37.08 13.72
C PRO A 663 -7.01 36.83 12.29
N ALA A 664 -8.29 37.09 12.01
CA ALA A 664 -8.90 36.82 10.70
C ALA A 664 -8.29 37.66 9.56
N SER A 665 -7.62 38.77 9.90
CA SER A 665 -6.88 39.61 8.96
C SER A 665 -5.56 38.99 8.48
N THR A 666 -5.13 37.87 9.07
CA THR A 666 -3.87 37.18 8.78
C THR A 666 -4.03 36.21 7.62
N VAL A 667 -3.13 36.27 6.64
CA VAL A 667 -3.07 35.31 5.54
C VAL A 667 -2.33 34.07 6.02
N VAL A 668 -3.06 32.97 6.18
CA VAL A 668 -2.48 31.65 6.48
C VAL A 668 -2.08 30.97 5.17
N ALA A 669 -0.80 30.62 5.04
CA ALA A 669 -0.23 30.08 3.80
C ALA A 669 -0.78 28.70 3.44
N SER A 670 -1.01 28.46 2.14
CA SER A 670 -1.05 27.09 1.59
C SER A 670 0.23 26.32 1.95
N PRO A 671 0.17 25.03 2.34
CA PRO A 671 -1.00 24.15 2.33
C PRO A 671 -1.84 24.12 3.62
N HIS A 672 -1.61 25.03 4.56
CA HIS A 672 -2.25 25.02 5.88
C HIS A 672 -3.75 25.32 5.80
N VAL A 673 -4.46 24.91 6.83
CA VAL A 673 -5.92 24.88 6.89
C VAL A 673 -6.42 26.03 7.75
N VAL A 674 -7.50 26.67 7.28
CA VAL A 674 -8.24 27.72 7.98
C VAL A 674 -9.66 27.25 8.19
N ILE A 675 -10.16 27.33 9.42
CA ILE A 675 -11.55 27.10 9.77
C ILE A 675 -12.18 28.47 10.03
N ALA A 676 -13.19 28.83 9.24
CA ALA A 676 -13.92 30.08 9.32
C ALA A 676 -14.91 30.06 10.49
N SER A 677 -14.38 30.11 11.71
CA SER A 677 -15.16 30.19 12.95
C SER A 677 -14.35 30.81 14.09
N GLU A 678 -15.04 31.57 14.94
CA GLU A 678 -14.51 32.11 16.20
C GLU A 678 -14.97 31.35 17.46
N SER A 679 -15.78 30.28 17.28
CA SER A 679 -16.42 29.52 18.35
C SER A 679 -15.47 28.52 19.02
N PHE A 680 -15.55 28.46 20.36
CA PHE A 680 -14.87 27.42 21.12
C PHE A 680 -15.56 26.06 21.01
N ALA A 681 -16.85 25.98 20.68
CA ALA A 681 -17.53 24.72 20.39
C ALA A 681 -16.98 24.03 19.12
N VAL A 682 -16.70 24.83 18.07
CA VAL A 682 -16.03 24.35 16.86
C VAL A 682 -14.62 23.87 17.19
N PHE A 683 -13.86 24.66 17.95
CA PHE A 683 -12.54 24.26 18.44
C PHE A 683 -12.59 22.95 19.25
N ALA A 684 -13.51 22.83 20.23
CA ALA A 684 -13.64 21.66 21.08
C ALA A 684 -13.86 20.39 20.26
N THR A 685 -14.75 20.47 19.27
CA THR A 685 -15.05 19.35 18.37
C THR A 685 -13.82 18.92 17.60
N LEU A 686 -13.10 19.87 16.99
CA LEU A 686 -11.93 19.57 16.16
C LEU A 686 -10.68 19.18 16.96
N GLN A 687 -10.53 19.70 18.18
CA GLN A 687 -9.40 19.39 19.05
C GLN A 687 -9.59 18.06 19.81
N SER A 688 -10.82 17.55 19.91
CA SER A 688 -11.12 16.30 20.58
C SER A 688 -10.49 15.08 19.94
N ARG A 689 -10.32 14.02 20.74
CA ARG A 689 -9.87 12.70 20.26
C ARG A 689 -10.85 12.08 19.28
N VAL A 690 -12.15 12.38 19.36
CA VAL A 690 -13.16 11.90 18.40
C VAL A 690 -12.79 12.34 16.99
N HIS A 691 -12.47 13.62 16.81
CA HIS A 691 -12.05 14.15 15.52
C HIS A 691 -10.62 13.73 15.15
N GLU A 692 -9.70 13.65 16.11
CA GLU A 692 -8.34 13.14 15.85
C GLU A 692 -8.35 11.72 15.29
N LEU A 693 -9.17 10.82 15.84
CA LEU A 693 -9.31 9.46 15.34
C LEU A 693 -9.81 9.44 13.89
N TRP A 694 -10.78 10.30 13.56
CA TRP A 694 -11.29 10.43 12.21
C TRP A 694 -10.24 10.99 11.25
N ALA A 695 -9.58 12.07 11.64
CA ALA A 695 -8.56 12.72 10.83
C ALA A 695 -7.41 11.74 10.51
N ARG A 696 -6.95 10.96 11.48
CA ARG A 696 -5.91 9.94 11.28
C ARG A 696 -6.37 8.73 10.47
N LEU A 697 -7.68 8.45 10.44
CA LEU A 697 -8.24 7.37 9.61
C LEU A 697 -8.31 7.77 8.14
N THR A 698 -8.70 9.02 7.86
CA THR A 698 -9.06 9.45 6.51
C THR A 698 -7.98 10.27 5.80
N SER A 699 -7.12 10.98 6.53
CA SER A 699 -5.99 11.70 5.95
C SER A 699 -4.77 10.80 5.75
N SER A 700 -3.87 11.23 4.86
CA SER A 700 -2.57 10.59 4.66
C SER A 700 -1.54 11.06 5.71
N THR A 701 -0.37 10.44 5.70
CA THR A 701 0.77 10.85 6.52
C THR A 701 1.96 11.28 5.65
N LEU A 702 2.79 12.16 6.18
CA LEU A 702 4.13 12.44 5.66
C LEU A 702 5.14 11.86 6.66
N LYS A 703 5.76 10.73 6.31
CA LYS A 703 6.39 9.85 7.30
C LYS A 703 5.32 9.43 8.34
N ASP A 704 5.49 9.84 9.59
CA ASP A 704 4.56 9.53 10.68
C ASP A 704 3.63 10.72 11.02
N ASP A 705 3.86 11.90 10.43
CA ASP A 705 3.09 13.10 10.73
C ASP A 705 1.76 13.11 9.96
N LEU A 706 0.68 13.53 10.65
CA LEU A 706 -0.65 13.67 10.06
C LEU A 706 -0.63 14.77 9.00
N SER A 707 -1.04 14.46 7.76
CA SER A 707 -1.26 15.44 6.69
C SER A 707 -2.74 15.75 6.55
N TYR A 708 -3.23 16.69 7.37
CA TYR A 708 -4.65 17.03 7.51
C TYR A 708 -5.21 17.63 6.21
N LYS A 709 -6.01 16.85 5.49
CA LYS A 709 -6.66 17.27 4.24
C LYS A 709 -8.15 17.54 4.47
N VAL A 710 -8.58 18.77 4.18
CA VAL A 710 -9.97 19.23 4.39
C VAL A 710 -10.98 18.30 3.74
N SER A 711 -10.77 17.95 2.46
CA SER A 711 -11.70 17.10 1.69
C SER A 711 -11.85 15.68 2.24
N ASP A 712 -10.81 15.17 2.91
CA ASP A 712 -10.75 13.77 3.32
C ASP A 712 -11.17 13.63 4.78
N SER A 713 -10.83 14.62 5.62
CA SER A 713 -11.11 14.60 7.06
C SER A 713 -12.26 15.50 7.47
N PHE A 714 -12.18 16.81 7.22
CA PHE A 714 -13.22 17.74 7.70
C PHE A 714 -14.54 17.54 6.96
N ASP A 715 -14.48 17.45 5.63
CA ASP A 715 -15.68 17.39 4.79
C ASP A 715 -16.45 16.09 4.94
N THR A 716 -15.78 15.02 5.38
CA THR A 716 -16.40 13.72 5.63
C THR A 716 -16.78 13.52 7.10
N PHE A 717 -16.36 14.40 8.02
CA PHE A 717 -16.58 14.19 9.44
C PHE A 717 -18.07 14.36 9.80
N PRO A 718 -18.70 13.34 10.41
CA PRO A 718 -20.11 13.42 10.78
C PRO A 718 -20.30 14.18 12.09
N PHE A 719 -20.24 15.52 12.05
CA PHE A 719 -20.37 16.40 13.23
C PHE A 719 -21.63 16.14 14.08
N ALA A 720 -21.58 16.17 15.41
CA ALA A 720 -22.78 16.08 16.25
C ALA A 720 -23.88 17.10 15.86
N GLN A 721 -25.14 16.82 16.18
CA GLN A 721 -26.22 17.77 15.89
C GLN A 721 -26.00 19.07 16.69
N SER A 722 -26.13 20.23 16.03
CA SER A 722 -25.89 21.56 16.63
C SER A 722 -24.48 21.77 17.20
N TRP A 723 -23.49 20.96 16.79
CA TRP A 723 -22.12 20.97 17.32
C TRP A 723 -21.46 22.35 17.42
N SER A 724 -21.74 23.27 16.50
CA SER A 724 -21.14 24.61 16.47
C SER A 724 -21.78 25.60 17.44
N THR A 725 -22.89 25.27 18.08
CA THR A 725 -23.66 26.17 18.95
C THR A 725 -24.01 25.57 20.32
N LEU A 726 -23.55 24.36 20.63
CA LEU A 726 -23.81 23.71 21.92
C LEU A 726 -23.06 24.39 23.07
N PRO A 727 -23.76 24.89 24.11
CA PRO A 727 -23.11 25.59 25.23
C PRO A 727 -22.09 24.74 26.02
N LEU A 728 -22.34 23.44 26.13
CA LEU A 728 -21.42 22.50 26.79
C LEU A 728 -20.06 22.45 26.07
N LEU A 729 -20.08 22.38 24.74
CA LEU A 729 -18.86 22.36 23.91
C LEU A 729 -18.13 23.70 23.95
N GLU A 730 -18.87 24.81 23.89
CA GLU A 730 -18.31 26.15 24.00
C GLU A 730 -17.56 26.32 25.34
N THR A 731 -18.16 25.86 26.43
CA THR A 731 -17.57 25.94 27.78
C THR A 731 -16.34 25.05 27.90
N ALA A 732 -16.44 23.78 27.50
CA ALA A 732 -15.33 22.83 27.58
C ALA A 732 -14.15 23.25 26.68
N GLY A 733 -14.43 23.69 25.45
CA GLY A 733 -13.43 24.19 24.51
C GLY A 733 -12.71 25.42 25.03
N ARG A 734 -13.44 26.38 25.62
CA ARG A 734 -12.86 27.59 26.22
C ARG A 734 -11.96 27.25 27.39
N HIS A 735 -12.42 26.42 28.33
CA HIS A 735 -11.61 26.01 29.49
C HIS A 735 -10.30 25.32 29.06
N TYR A 736 -10.35 24.42 28.08
CA TYR A 736 -9.15 23.78 27.55
C TYR A 736 -8.25 24.78 26.83
N TYR A 737 -8.80 25.59 25.92
CA TYR A 737 -8.02 26.53 25.11
C TYR A 737 -7.34 27.57 25.98
N ASP A 738 -8.08 28.25 26.87
CA ASP A 738 -7.55 29.34 27.69
C ASP A 738 -6.45 28.82 28.64
N PHE A 739 -6.63 27.61 29.19
CA PHE A 739 -5.59 26.98 30.00
C PHE A 739 -4.35 26.63 29.18
N ARG A 740 -4.52 26.03 27.99
CA ARG A 740 -3.42 25.68 27.09
C ARG A 740 -2.65 26.92 26.64
N ASP A 741 -3.36 27.98 26.25
CA ASP A 741 -2.79 29.25 25.78
C ASP A 741 -1.98 29.93 26.90
N ALA A 742 -2.53 30.02 28.10
CA ALA A 742 -1.82 30.56 29.26
C ALA A 742 -0.58 29.72 29.64
N LEU A 743 -0.68 28.39 29.54
CA LEU A 743 0.44 27.49 29.78
C LEU A 743 1.57 27.68 28.76
N MET A 744 1.23 27.77 27.48
CA MET A 744 2.17 27.99 26.38
C MET A 744 2.94 29.30 26.58
N VAL A 745 2.22 30.40 26.85
CA VAL A 745 2.84 31.71 27.09
C VAL A 745 3.73 31.69 28.33
N ARG A 746 3.24 31.12 29.44
CA ARG A 746 4.01 31.06 30.69
C ARG A 746 5.32 30.28 30.56
N ASN A 747 5.33 29.23 29.75
CA ASN A 747 6.51 28.37 29.57
C ASN A 747 7.38 28.77 28.37
N GLU A 748 6.97 29.77 27.58
CA GLU A 748 7.58 30.13 26.30
C GLU A 748 7.66 28.92 25.33
N GLU A 749 6.59 28.13 25.28
CA GLU A 749 6.47 26.91 24.50
C GLU A 749 5.34 27.01 23.46
N GLY A 750 5.63 26.74 22.19
CA GLY A 750 4.61 26.54 21.16
C GLY A 750 3.84 25.22 21.33
N LEU A 751 2.88 24.98 20.43
CA LEU A 751 2.07 23.76 20.39
C LEU A 751 2.93 22.49 20.34
N THR A 752 3.97 22.45 19.50
CA THR A 752 4.78 21.23 19.34
C THR A 752 5.42 20.80 20.65
N LYS A 753 6.05 21.73 21.39
CA LYS A 753 6.68 21.42 22.68
C LYS A 753 5.64 21.03 23.73
N THR A 754 4.54 21.76 23.79
CA THR A 754 3.44 21.50 24.73
C THR A 754 2.85 20.10 24.53
N TYR A 755 2.54 19.71 23.29
CA TYR A 755 1.96 18.38 23.02
C TYR A 755 2.99 17.25 23.10
N ASN A 756 4.27 17.50 22.84
CA ASN A 756 5.33 16.53 23.12
C ASN A 756 5.38 16.16 24.61
N ARG A 757 5.22 17.15 25.50
CA ARG A 757 5.10 16.93 26.95
C ARG A 757 3.77 16.25 27.29
N PHE A 758 2.67 16.68 26.69
CA PHE A 758 1.35 16.06 26.85
C PHE A 758 1.37 14.55 26.57
N HIS A 759 2.12 14.09 25.58
CA HIS A 759 2.22 12.68 25.20
C HIS A 759 3.39 11.92 25.83
N ASP A 760 4.26 12.56 26.63
CA ASP A 760 5.38 11.90 27.32
C ASP A 760 4.89 11.15 28.59
N PRO A 761 5.07 9.82 28.69
CA PRO A 761 4.65 9.05 29.88
C PRO A 761 5.39 9.46 31.15
N ASN A 762 6.57 10.06 31.04
CA ASN A 762 7.37 10.49 32.19
C ASN A 762 7.06 11.93 32.63
N GLU A 763 6.22 12.65 31.89
CA GLU A 763 5.82 14.01 32.24
C GLU A 763 4.75 14.00 33.33
N GLN A 764 5.11 14.61 34.47
CA GLN A 764 4.32 14.64 35.70
C GLN A 764 4.09 16.08 36.20
N ALA A 765 4.46 17.10 35.42
CA ALA A 765 4.19 18.49 35.78
C ALA A 765 2.68 18.70 36.03
N PRO A 766 2.27 19.32 37.16
CA PRO A 766 0.86 19.50 37.51
C PRO A 766 0.04 20.15 36.40
N ASP A 767 0.64 21.11 35.68
CA ASP A 767 -0.02 21.78 34.55
C ASP A 767 -0.29 20.84 33.37
N ILE A 768 0.62 19.92 33.06
CA ILE A 768 0.42 18.97 31.97
C ILE A 768 -0.63 17.92 32.37
N LEU A 769 -0.63 17.48 33.63
CA LEU A 769 -1.68 16.61 34.16
C LEU A 769 -3.05 17.30 34.10
N LYS A 770 -3.13 18.58 34.46
CA LYS A 770 -4.36 19.37 34.32
C LYS A 770 -4.79 19.54 32.86
N LEU A 771 -3.83 19.75 31.95
CA LEU A 771 -4.12 19.82 30.52
C LEU A 771 -4.71 18.50 30.00
N ARG A 772 -4.19 17.35 30.43
CA ARG A 772 -4.73 16.01 30.12
C ARG A 772 -6.14 15.82 30.67
N GLU A 773 -6.40 16.23 31.90
CA GLU A 773 -7.72 16.20 32.53
C GLU A 773 -8.74 17.05 31.75
N LEU A 774 -8.39 18.30 31.41
CA LEU A 774 -9.24 19.20 30.64
C LEU A 774 -9.52 18.65 29.23
N HIS A 775 -8.53 18.00 28.61
CA HIS A 775 -8.74 17.32 27.33
C HIS A 775 -9.74 16.16 27.45
N GLY A 776 -9.65 15.37 28.53
CA GLY A 776 -10.61 14.30 28.80
C GLY A 776 -12.03 14.83 29.04
N ALA A 777 -12.16 15.96 29.74
CA ALA A 777 -13.45 16.64 29.93
C ALA A 777 -14.03 17.17 28.60
N MET A 778 -13.18 17.70 27.73
CA MET A 778 -13.57 18.10 26.38
C MET A 778 -14.00 16.90 25.52
N ASP A 779 -13.27 15.77 25.60
CA ASP A 779 -13.65 14.54 24.91
C ASP A 779 -15.00 14.01 25.39
N ARG A 780 -15.26 14.02 26.71
CA ARG A 780 -16.56 13.68 27.29
C ARG A 780 -17.68 14.57 26.75
N ALA A 781 -17.46 15.89 26.72
CA ALA A 781 -18.44 16.84 26.20
C ALA A 781 -18.76 16.59 24.71
N VAL A 782 -17.76 16.25 23.89
CA VAL A 782 -17.97 15.88 22.49
C VAL A 782 -18.75 14.57 22.38
N LEU A 783 -18.39 13.53 23.13
CA LEU A 783 -19.12 12.26 23.16
C LEU A 783 -20.58 12.44 23.62
N ASP A 784 -20.84 13.31 24.59
CA ASP A 784 -22.19 13.66 25.05
C ASP A 784 -23.00 14.37 23.95
N ALA A 785 -22.37 15.23 23.15
CA ALA A 785 -23.02 15.85 22.00
C ALA A 785 -23.47 14.82 20.94
N TYR A 786 -22.77 13.69 20.85
CA TYR A 786 -23.20 12.52 20.05
C TYR A 786 -24.24 11.63 20.75
N GLY A 787 -24.50 11.84 22.05
CA GLY A 787 -25.31 10.96 22.88
C GLY A 787 -24.62 9.65 23.27
N TRP A 788 -23.29 9.57 23.17
CA TRP A 788 -22.49 8.36 23.43
C TRP A 788 -21.98 8.32 24.87
N TYR A 789 -22.88 8.22 25.83
CA TYR A 789 -22.58 8.21 27.27
C TYR A 789 -21.82 6.96 27.74
N ASP A 790 -21.84 5.91 26.94
CA ASP A 790 -21.28 4.59 27.26
C ASP A 790 -19.77 4.47 26.96
N ILE A 791 -19.20 5.42 26.21
CA ILE A 791 -17.79 5.38 25.81
C ILE A 791 -16.91 5.94 26.93
N PRO A 792 -15.94 5.18 27.47
CA PRO A 792 -15.01 5.68 28.48
C PRO A 792 -14.02 6.67 27.87
N ILE A 793 -13.47 7.56 28.70
CA ILE A 793 -12.50 8.58 28.27
C ILE A 793 -11.07 8.28 28.71
N ASP A 794 -10.87 7.19 29.46
CA ASP A 794 -9.57 6.80 29.98
C ASP A 794 -8.58 6.56 28.84
N CYS A 795 -7.37 7.11 29.00
CA CYS A 795 -6.32 7.04 28.01
C CYS A 795 -5.11 6.29 28.57
N GLU A 796 -4.37 5.67 27.67
CA GLU A 796 -3.13 4.97 27.96
C GLU A 796 -1.98 5.57 27.13
N PHE A 797 -0.75 5.38 27.59
CA PHE A 797 0.43 5.70 26.80
C PHE A 797 0.74 4.53 25.88
N LEU A 798 0.26 4.62 24.65
CA LEU A 798 0.47 3.60 23.63
C LEU A 798 1.48 4.10 22.61
N LEU A 799 2.33 3.22 22.09
CA LEU A 799 3.18 3.56 20.96
C LEU A 799 2.29 3.93 19.76
N ASP A 800 2.64 5.04 19.10
CA ASP A 800 1.96 5.51 17.89
C ASP A 800 2.21 4.54 16.74
N TYR A 801 3.48 4.17 16.58
CA TYR A 801 3.98 3.10 15.73
C TYR A 801 4.97 2.24 16.53
N GLU A 802 5.03 0.96 16.18
CA GLU A 802 5.96 0.03 16.81
C GLU A 802 7.40 0.36 16.39
N ILE A 803 8.33 0.14 17.31
CA ILE A 803 9.76 0.43 17.15
C ILE A 803 10.56 -0.83 17.46
N ASP A 804 11.71 -0.98 16.83
CA ASP A 804 12.69 -2.01 17.20
C ASP A 804 13.46 -1.56 18.43
N GLU A 805 13.26 -2.20 19.59
CA GLU A 805 13.98 -1.82 20.81
C GLU A 805 15.50 -2.02 20.71
N GLU A 806 16.00 -2.89 19.82
CA GLU A 806 17.44 -3.13 19.62
C GLU A 806 18.09 -2.06 18.71
N GLU A 807 17.38 -1.58 17.69
CA GLU A 807 17.84 -0.50 16.79
C GLU A 807 17.45 0.90 17.28
N TRP A 808 16.49 0.99 18.20
CA TRP A 808 16.04 2.24 18.77
C TRP A 808 17.07 2.76 19.75
N ASP A 809 17.93 3.63 19.25
CA ASP A 809 18.87 4.37 20.09
C ASP A 809 18.12 5.36 20.99
N GLU A 810 17.74 4.91 22.19
CA GLU A 810 17.07 5.71 23.22
C GLU A 810 17.87 6.98 23.59
N LYS A 811 19.19 6.99 23.35
CA LYS A 811 20.03 8.19 23.56
C LYS A 811 19.87 9.22 22.45
N LYS A 812 19.35 8.82 21.27
CA LYS A 812 19.15 9.71 20.11
C LYS A 812 17.68 10.03 19.82
N LYS A 813 16.73 9.16 20.18
CA LYS A 813 15.29 9.35 19.89
C LYS A 813 14.42 8.87 21.05
N LYS A 814 13.41 9.67 21.43
CA LYS A 814 12.38 9.26 22.40
C LYS A 814 11.37 8.34 21.74
N LYS A 815 10.98 7.25 22.42
CA LYS A 815 9.92 6.34 21.94
C LYS A 815 8.65 7.14 21.58
N PRO A 816 7.96 6.81 20.47
CA PRO A 816 6.83 7.59 19.94
C PRO A 816 5.54 7.30 20.73
N TYR A 817 5.53 7.56 22.03
CA TYR A 817 4.32 7.41 22.83
C TYR A 817 3.28 8.46 22.44
N ARG A 818 2.00 8.03 22.43
CA ARG A 818 0.85 8.91 22.38
C ARG A 818 -0.12 8.53 23.50
N TYR A 819 -0.46 9.53 24.32
CA TYR A 819 -1.57 9.45 25.27
C TYR A 819 -2.94 9.43 24.55
N ARG A 820 -3.47 8.23 24.29
CA ARG A 820 -4.66 7.99 23.46
C ARG A 820 -5.57 6.92 24.04
N TRP A 821 -6.80 6.82 23.52
CA TRP A 821 -7.72 5.75 23.92
C TRP A 821 -7.19 4.36 23.55
N PRO A 822 -7.47 3.34 24.38
CA PRO A 822 -7.24 1.94 24.03
C PRO A 822 -7.85 1.55 22.68
N GLU A 823 -7.27 0.54 22.03
CA GLU A 823 -7.64 0.17 20.65
C GLU A 823 -9.11 -0.24 20.50
N ASP A 824 -9.71 -0.88 21.51
CA ASP A 824 -11.12 -1.27 21.49
C ASP A 824 -12.07 -0.07 21.58
N VAL A 825 -11.76 0.91 22.44
CA VAL A 825 -12.49 2.18 22.52
C VAL A 825 -12.35 2.96 21.21
N ARG A 826 -11.12 3.08 20.70
CA ARG A 826 -10.81 3.74 19.43
C ARG A 826 -11.58 3.13 18.27
N ASP A 827 -11.51 1.81 18.10
CA ASP A 827 -12.18 1.10 17.01
C ASP A 827 -13.70 1.25 17.10
N GLY A 828 -14.26 1.20 18.31
CA GLY A 828 -15.68 1.41 18.56
C GLY A 828 -16.16 2.79 18.14
N VAL A 829 -15.40 3.84 18.49
CA VAL A 829 -15.69 5.23 18.07
C VAL A 829 -15.60 5.36 16.55
N ILE A 830 -14.55 4.84 15.93
CA ILE A 830 -14.38 4.90 14.47
C ILE A 830 -15.54 4.20 13.76
N ALA A 831 -15.94 3.01 14.22
CA ALA A 831 -17.07 2.28 13.64
C ALA A 831 -18.37 3.09 13.70
N ARG A 832 -18.68 3.71 14.84
CA ARG A 832 -19.87 4.57 14.99
C ARG A 832 -19.82 5.81 14.11
N LEU A 833 -18.66 6.45 13.98
CA LEU A 833 -18.47 7.59 13.09
C LEU A 833 -18.69 7.18 11.62
N LEU A 834 -18.12 6.06 11.18
CA LEU A 834 -18.32 5.57 9.81
C LEU A 834 -19.81 5.26 9.54
N GLU A 835 -20.53 4.66 10.49
CA GLU A 835 -21.97 4.41 10.38
C GLU A 835 -22.77 5.71 10.28
N LEU A 836 -22.46 6.68 11.13
CA LEU A 836 -23.13 7.98 11.15
C LEU A 836 -22.87 8.78 9.87
N ASN A 837 -21.65 8.74 9.33
CA ASN A 837 -21.34 9.32 8.02
C ASN A 837 -22.21 8.68 6.92
N ALA A 838 -22.24 7.35 6.86
CA ALA A 838 -23.00 6.61 5.85
C ALA A 838 -24.52 6.83 5.97
N GLU A 839 -25.05 6.98 7.18
CA GLU A 839 -26.45 7.35 7.43
C GLU A 839 -26.77 8.74 6.87
N ARG A 840 -25.95 9.74 7.22
CA ARG A 840 -26.17 11.13 6.81
C ARG A 840 -26.01 11.34 5.32
N ALA A 841 -24.98 10.74 4.72
CA ALA A 841 -24.78 10.80 3.28
C ALA A 841 -26.00 10.23 2.52
N ARG A 842 -26.59 9.12 3.02
CA ARG A 842 -27.84 8.57 2.47
C ARG A 842 -29.02 9.52 2.64
N ALA A 843 -29.17 10.13 3.82
CA ALA A 843 -30.24 11.10 4.08
C ALA A 843 -30.14 12.34 3.16
N GLU A 844 -28.93 12.88 3.00
CA GLU A 844 -28.65 14.02 2.11
C GLU A 844 -28.90 13.66 0.65
N ALA A 845 -28.48 12.47 0.19
CA ALA A 845 -28.75 11.99 -1.16
C ALA A 845 -30.27 11.87 -1.45
N MET A 846 -31.05 11.36 -0.49
CA MET A 846 -32.51 11.25 -0.61
C MET A 846 -33.18 12.64 -0.63
N ALA A 847 -32.75 13.57 0.22
CA ALA A 847 -33.25 14.94 0.24
C ALA A 847 -32.90 15.68 -1.08
N GLY A 848 -31.68 15.49 -1.59
CA GLY A 848 -31.22 15.99 -2.88
C GLY A 848 -32.05 15.46 -4.05
N ALA A 849 -32.33 14.15 -4.08
CA ALA A 849 -33.17 13.51 -5.09
C ALA A 849 -34.64 13.98 -5.03
N ALA A 850 -35.18 14.22 -3.83
CA ALA A 850 -36.53 14.77 -3.65
C ALA A 850 -36.63 16.23 -4.14
N SER A 851 -35.59 17.04 -3.90
CA SER A 851 -35.54 18.42 -4.42
C SER A 851 -35.36 18.46 -5.94
N GLY A 852 -34.60 17.51 -6.50
CA GLY A 852 -34.45 17.28 -7.94
C GLY A 852 -35.76 16.87 -8.63
N ARG A 853 -36.57 15.99 -8.00
CA ARG A 853 -37.91 15.61 -8.51
C ARG A 853 -38.90 16.77 -8.51
N ARG A 854 -38.81 17.71 -7.55
CA ARG A 854 -39.61 18.96 -7.55
C ARG A 854 -39.20 19.96 -8.63
N ARG A 855 -37.93 19.93 -9.08
CA ARG A 855 -37.43 20.77 -10.21
C ARG A 855 -37.59 20.11 -11.58
N ALA A 856 -37.92 18.80 -11.66
CA ALA A 856 -38.08 18.07 -12.92
C ALA A 856 -39.40 18.38 -13.67
N GLY A 857 -40.28 19.22 -13.14
CA GLY A 857 -41.48 19.72 -13.81
C GLY A 857 -41.24 20.98 -14.65
N LYS A 858 -40.19 21.02 -15.49
CA LYS A 858 -39.97 21.96 -16.62
C LYS A 858 -38.54 21.83 -17.14
N ARG A 859 -38.24 20.77 -17.90
CA ARG A 859 -37.14 20.80 -18.86
C ARG A 859 -37.28 19.66 -19.86
N THR A 860 -37.46 20.04 -21.13
CA THR A 860 -37.42 19.15 -22.28
C THR A 860 -36.06 18.46 -22.37
N VAL A 861 -36.09 17.13 -22.40
CA VAL A 861 -34.93 16.25 -22.49
C VAL A 861 -34.35 16.32 -23.91
N LYS A 862 -33.07 16.67 -24.03
CA LYS A 862 -32.23 16.32 -25.19
C LYS A 862 -31.30 15.16 -24.80
N PRO A 863 -31.09 14.16 -25.67
CA PRO A 863 -30.33 12.96 -25.33
C PRO A 863 -28.84 13.25 -25.12
N ALA A 864 -28.28 12.54 -24.15
CA ALA A 864 -26.91 12.66 -23.67
C ALA A 864 -25.87 12.20 -24.71
N ALA A 865 -24.88 13.04 -24.99
CA ALA A 865 -23.62 12.61 -25.57
C ALA A 865 -22.69 12.19 -24.42
N ALA A 866 -22.18 10.97 -24.49
CA ALA A 866 -21.18 10.43 -23.58
C ALA A 866 -19.89 11.25 -23.71
N HIS A 867 -19.47 11.93 -22.64
CA HIS A 867 -18.14 12.53 -22.54
C HIS A 867 -17.27 11.72 -21.59
N SER A 868 -16.21 11.18 -22.20
CA SER A 868 -14.95 10.80 -21.58
C SER A 868 -14.26 12.05 -21.02
N ASP A 869 -14.09 12.13 -19.70
CA ASP A 869 -13.12 13.05 -19.09
C ASP A 869 -12.49 12.35 -17.89
N MET A 870 -11.41 11.62 -18.20
CA MET A 870 -10.48 11.05 -17.24
C MET A 870 -9.07 11.38 -17.74
N LYS A 871 -8.71 12.67 -17.67
CA LYS A 871 -7.39 13.15 -18.08
C LYS A 871 -6.71 14.19 -17.20
N ASP A 872 -7.36 14.71 -16.16
CA ASP A 872 -6.72 15.66 -15.25
C ASP A 872 -6.43 15.02 -13.90
N LEU A 873 -5.32 14.30 -13.81
CA LEU A 873 -4.70 13.89 -12.54
C LEU A 873 -3.18 13.68 -12.60
N PHE A 874 -2.54 14.14 -13.69
CA PHE A 874 -1.08 14.25 -13.76
C PHE A 874 -0.70 15.58 -14.44
N SER A 875 -0.82 16.66 -13.67
CA SER A 875 0.05 17.84 -13.76
C SER A 875 0.53 18.21 -12.36
#